data_AF-A0A2U3JWF2-F1
#
_entry.id   AF-A0A2U3JWF2-F1
#
_cell.length_a   1.000
_cell.length_b   1.000
_cell.length_c   1.000
_cell.angle_alpha   90.00
_cell.angle_beta   90.00
_cell.angle_gamma   90.00
#
_symmetry.space_group_name_H-M   'P 1'
#
loop_
_entity.id
_entity.type
_entity.pdbx_description
1 polymer ?
#
loop_
_entity_poly.entity_id
_entity_poly.type
_entity_poly.pdbx_seq_one_letter_code
_entity_poly.pdbx_strand_id
1 'polypeptide(L)'
;MSRAGPISLRLVSVLSSAILLCSASAPAAEPNPWLEIHSAHFTVITDAGEKKGREVALRFEQMRAVFANLLSKDRLNQPVPLTILAFRNDESYYQAAPLRRSQTGEGQPIDAPGFFLPGEDQDFIVLNLLADESWRAVAHDFAHMLLNYNYPPAQGWFDEGLAEYLASIHADNQQVEIGGDPEASASATPGLAGTQRDSQQSLTQLLSAQEWIPLPDLFSTKHDPSGYNEGTHHTLYYAESWIVMHYLLHENRLPETGSYFDLVLNQHMPEEYAIQKAYNMTSAQLEQAVKDYFHSQAALIGALSSVQKSSDHPANSASIEPAYRFPAPVGPDDSAIIAKPLPEDDARALYAEVQTRIPERRDLGLKELQALATAPTLADKKAAARAESTQKKSDDENADQLPTTAVGNALAHRILAWDHIQQGEFDEALTELGDTAALNRNDVWVCYYLSVLKYRMAQARHTGMQGLANMMLDLRTVVEWYPEFAAAYDLLALARNEGGGPAAAMQAERAAMSLSPRDERYVYHMAQIYIASKRWESAETLLERLRSSANPEMVSLARERLSEIGNERKYGMAVPGSAGTQTQLTPQKTPFDVLDEDAARRAAQEKAAQSGGAGDRRPTKFLKGRLVAVDCSTAPAAILTVTAEGIALKLRVADYKSLLLIGADQFSCAWQNREVSVNYKPGGLADGDLVSLEVR
;
A
#
# COMPACT_ATOMS: atom_id res chain seq x y z
N MET A 1 -22.23 7.57 70.07
CA MET A 1 -23.36 7.82 71.00
C MET A 1 -24.07 9.05 70.46
N SER A 2 -25.35 9.14 70.12
CA SER A 2 -26.56 8.33 70.25
C SER A 2 -27.55 8.94 69.23
N ARG A 3 -28.26 8.14 68.41
CA ARG A 3 -29.73 7.88 68.50
C ARG A 3 -30.57 9.16 68.62
N ALA A 4 -31.69 9.38 67.94
CA ALA A 4 -32.52 8.68 66.95
C ALA A 4 -33.63 9.69 66.55
N GLY A 5 -34.43 9.40 65.52
CA GLY A 5 -35.58 10.23 65.06
C GLY A 5 -36.76 10.30 66.06
N PRO A 6 -38.05 10.53 65.67
CA PRO A 6 -38.64 10.24 64.34
C PRO A 6 -39.83 11.13 63.83
N ILE A 7 -40.16 10.95 62.55
CA ILE A 7 -41.48 10.74 61.89
C ILE A 7 -42.63 11.79 62.02
N SER A 8 -42.87 12.42 60.86
CA SER A 8 -44.12 12.60 60.08
C SER A 8 -45.45 13.05 60.71
N LEU A 9 -46.08 14.05 60.10
CA LEU A 9 -47.46 13.92 59.60
C LEU A 9 -47.75 14.92 58.44
N ARG A 10 -48.56 14.46 57.50
CA ARG A 10 -48.83 14.99 56.15
C ARG A 10 -49.84 16.15 56.13
N LEU A 11 -49.92 16.77 54.94
CA LEU A 11 -51.00 17.56 54.31
C LEU A 11 -50.91 19.09 54.39
N VAL A 12 -50.31 19.68 53.35
CA VAL A 12 -50.98 20.74 52.57
C VAL A 12 -50.73 20.45 51.10
N SER A 13 -51.82 20.42 50.35
CA SER A 13 -51.92 20.08 48.93
C SER A 13 -52.04 21.36 48.09
N VAL A 14 -51.63 21.24 46.83
CA VAL A 14 -52.01 22.08 45.67
C VAL A 14 -51.34 23.45 45.54
N LEU A 15 -50.16 23.47 44.91
CA LEU A 15 -49.82 24.46 43.87
C LEU A 15 -48.54 24.02 43.14
N SER A 16 -48.64 23.20 42.08
CA SER A 16 -47.58 22.99 41.06
C SER A 16 -48.03 21.94 40.04
N SER A 17 -48.91 22.31 39.11
CA SER A 17 -49.16 21.53 37.88
C SER A 17 -49.26 22.49 36.71
N ALA A 18 -48.10 22.93 36.19
CA ALA A 18 -47.97 23.55 34.86
C ALA A 18 -46.50 23.70 34.43
N ILE A 19 -45.61 22.75 34.74
CA ILE A 19 -44.28 22.67 34.10
C ILE A 19 -44.01 21.20 33.78
N LEU A 20 -44.53 20.75 32.64
CA LEU A 20 -44.08 19.51 32.01
C LEU A 20 -44.27 19.64 30.50
N LEU A 21 -43.25 19.15 29.78
CA LEU A 21 -43.17 18.92 28.33
C LEU A 21 -42.63 20.08 27.47
N CYS A 22 -41.34 20.38 27.68
CA CYS A 22 -40.39 20.59 26.58
C CYS A 22 -39.06 19.93 26.95
N SER A 23 -39.09 18.61 27.18
CA SER A 23 -37.88 17.80 27.10
C SER A 23 -37.59 17.63 25.62
N ALA A 24 -36.72 18.48 25.07
CA ALA A 24 -36.07 18.16 23.81
C ALA A 24 -35.33 16.83 24.03
N SER A 25 -35.84 15.76 23.46
CA SER A 25 -35.11 14.50 23.37
C SER A 25 -33.86 14.76 22.53
N ALA A 26 -32.75 15.09 23.18
CA ALA A 26 -31.46 14.87 22.58
C ALA A 26 -31.41 13.38 22.20
N PRO A 27 -31.02 13.00 20.97
CA PRO A 27 -30.81 11.60 20.66
C PRO A 27 -29.85 11.06 21.73
N ALA A 28 -30.25 10.00 22.41
CA ALA A 28 -29.35 9.29 23.31
C ALA A 28 -28.13 8.91 22.47
N ALA A 29 -26.96 9.49 22.79
CA ALA A 29 -25.72 9.10 22.14
C ALA A 29 -25.60 7.58 22.28
N GLU A 30 -25.45 6.89 21.16
CA GLU A 30 -25.32 5.45 21.18
C GLU A 30 -24.16 5.05 22.08
N PRO A 31 -24.28 3.96 22.87
CA PRO A 31 -23.32 3.66 23.92
C PRO A 31 -21.87 3.49 23.45
N ASN A 32 -21.59 3.30 22.16
CA ASN A 32 -20.25 3.42 21.56
C ASN A 32 -20.41 3.62 20.03
N PRO A 33 -20.23 4.83 19.48
CA PRO A 33 -20.30 5.02 18.03
C PRO A 33 -19.14 4.30 17.34
N TRP A 34 -19.36 3.85 16.11
CA TRP A 34 -18.28 3.39 15.24
C TRP A 34 -17.26 4.52 15.02
N LEU A 35 -15.98 4.16 15.06
CA LEU A 35 -14.86 5.06 14.88
C LEU A 35 -13.96 4.56 13.76
N GLU A 36 -13.50 5.51 12.96
CA GLU A 36 -12.40 5.36 12.01
C GLU A 36 -11.16 6.02 12.61
N ILE A 37 -10.11 5.24 12.80
CA ILE A 37 -8.88 5.63 13.47
C ILE A 37 -7.74 5.47 12.49
N HIS A 38 -7.04 6.57 12.20
CA HIS A 38 -5.93 6.58 11.26
C HIS A 38 -4.62 6.74 12.00
N SER A 39 -3.64 5.89 11.69
CA SER A 39 -2.22 6.07 12.01
C SER A 39 -1.44 6.44 10.74
N ALA A 40 -0.12 6.30 10.76
CA ALA A 40 0.72 6.60 9.59
C ALA A 40 0.46 5.63 8.44
N HIS A 41 0.21 4.35 8.72
CA HIS A 41 0.07 3.30 7.71
C HIS A 41 -1.26 2.56 7.73
N PHE A 42 -2.06 2.70 8.79
CA PHE A 42 -3.25 1.87 9.00
C PHE A 42 -4.51 2.69 9.25
N THR A 43 -5.63 2.13 8.80
CA THR A 43 -6.97 2.57 9.16
C THR A 43 -7.63 1.47 9.97
N VAL A 44 -8.06 1.79 11.19
CA VAL A 44 -8.77 0.90 12.12
C VAL A 44 -10.23 1.36 12.22
N ILE A 45 -11.15 0.46 11.94
CA ILE A 45 -12.59 0.66 12.05
C ILE A 45 -13.07 -0.14 13.27
N THR A 46 -13.68 0.51 14.26
CA THR A 46 -14.03 -0.18 15.52
C THR A 46 -15.22 0.43 16.26
N ASP A 47 -15.97 -0.42 16.96
CA ASP A 47 -17.01 -0.07 17.92
C ASP A 47 -16.55 -0.19 19.40
N ALA A 48 -15.26 -0.46 19.63
CA ALA A 48 -14.68 -0.66 20.96
C ALA A 48 -14.23 0.65 21.66
N GLY A 49 -14.47 1.79 21.02
CA GLY A 49 -14.09 3.12 21.51
C GLY A 49 -12.63 3.50 21.20
N GLU A 50 -12.36 4.80 21.33
CA GLU A 50 -11.13 5.41 20.83
C GLU A 50 -9.86 4.83 21.46
N LYS A 51 -9.87 4.56 22.77
CA LYS A 51 -8.68 4.02 23.47
C LYS A 51 -8.25 2.68 22.89
N LYS A 52 -9.19 1.75 22.69
CA LYS A 52 -8.90 0.41 22.17
C LYS A 52 -8.49 0.45 20.70
N GLY A 53 -9.15 1.27 19.89
CA GLY A 53 -8.75 1.41 18.50
C GLY A 53 -7.38 2.11 18.30
N ARG A 54 -7.02 3.08 19.16
CA ARG A 54 -5.66 3.66 19.18
C ARG A 54 -4.61 2.62 19.57
N GLU A 55 -4.92 1.75 20.52
CA GLU A 55 -4.05 0.63 20.93
C GLU A 55 -3.82 -0.31 19.74
N VAL A 56 -4.89 -0.74 19.04
CA VAL A 56 -4.76 -1.58 17.83
C VAL A 56 -3.86 -0.90 16.79
N ALA A 57 -4.14 0.36 16.44
CA ALA A 57 -3.35 1.09 15.46
C ALA A 57 -1.86 1.14 15.85
N LEU A 58 -1.56 1.46 17.11
CA LEU A 58 -0.18 1.50 17.63
C LEU A 58 0.50 0.13 17.55
N ARG A 59 -0.19 -0.97 17.89
CA ARG A 59 0.39 -2.32 17.86
C ARG A 59 0.77 -2.74 16.43
N PHE A 60 -0.04 -2.40 15.44
CA PHE A 60 0.31 -2.63 14.03
C PHE A 60 1.50 -1.77 13.56
N GLU A 61 1.58 -0.50 13.98
CA GLU A 61 2.75 0.34 13.70
C GLU A 61 4.04 -0.24 14.32
N GLN A 62 3.95 -0.75 15.55
CA GLN A 62 5.07 -1.43 16.23
C GLN A 62 5.46 -2.72 15.50
N MET A 63 4.52 -3.60 15.16
CA MET A 63 4.79 -4.83 14.40
C MET A 63 5.45 -4.51 13.06
N ARG A 64 4.94 -3.52 12.32
CA ARG A 64 5.52 -3.06 11.05
C ARG A 64 6.95 -2.54 11.22
N ALA A 65 7.22 -1.75 12.25
CA ALA A 65 8.55 -1.22 12.53
C ALA A 65 9.54 -2.33 12.95
N VAL A 66 9.10 -3.30 13.76
CA VAL A 66 9.91 -4.48 14.12
C VAL A 66 10.25 -5.29 12.87
N PHE A 67 9.28 -5.53 11.99
CA PHE A 67 9.52 -6.24 10.74
C PHE A 67 10.47 -5.50 9.80
N ALA A 68 10.40 -4.17 9.75
CA ALA A 68 11.33 -3.35 8.99
C ALA A 68 12.79 -3.54 9.48
N ASN A 69 12.99 -3.58 10.80
CA ASN A 69 14.29 -3.87 11.40
C ASN A 69 14.78 -5.29 11.07
N LEU A 70 13.90 -6.30 11.12
CA LEU A 70 14.26 -7.69 10.75
C LEU A 70 14.71 -7.78 9.28
N LEU A 71 14.09 -7.03 8.38
CA LEU A 71 14.52 -6.93 6.98
C LEU A 71 15.68 -5.95 6.75
N SER A 72 16.20 -5.30 7.80
CA SER A 72 17.21 -4.25 7.72
C SER A 72 16.83 -3.14 6.72
N LYS A 73 15.57 -2.72 6.75
CA LYS A 73 15.00 -1.69 5.87
C LYS A 73 14.52 -0.48 6.67
N ASP A 74 14.80 0.71 6.14
CA ASP A 74 14.30 1.96 6.72
C ASP A 74 12.80 2.18 6.45
N ARG A 75 12.29 1.62 5.33
CA ARG A 75 10.89 1.73 4.91
C ARG A 75 10.41 0.43 4.29
N LEU A 76 9.17 0.08 4.59
CA LEU A 76 8.44 -0.99 3.95
C LEU A 76 7.42 -0.43 2.96
N ASN A 77 7.26 -1.11 1.83
CA ASN A 77 6.18 -0.90 0.90
C ASN A 77 4.87 -1.49 1.44
N GLN A 78 3.74 -0.87 1.12
CA GLN A 78 2.40 -1.43 1.35
C GLN A 78 1.52 -1.20 0.11
N PRO A 79 1.71 -1.99 -0.96
CA PRO A 79 1.11 -1.74 -2.25
C PRO A 79 -0.39 -1.95 -2.36
N VAL A 80 -0.99 -2.64 -1.39
CA VAL A 80 -2.44 -2.79 -1.25
C VAL A 80 -2.85 -2.10 0.05
N PRO A 81 -3.84 -1.19 0.04
CA PRO A 81 -4.35 -0.59 1.26
C PRO A 81 -4.85 -1.66 2.24
N LEU A 82 -4.54 -1.51 3.53
CA LEU A 82 -4.97 -2.43 4.58
C LEU A 82 -5.92 -1.72 5.55
N THR A 83 -7.11 -2.30 5.75
CA THR A 83 -8.09 -1.86 6.74
C THR A 83 -8.27 -2.90 7.85
N ILE A 84 -8.23 -2.46 9.10
CA ILE A 84 -8.39 -3.32 10.27
C ILE A 84 -9.80 -3.12 10.83
N LEU A 85 -10.66 -4.14 10.76
CA LEU A 85 -11.99 -4.13 11.37
C LEU A 85 -11.94 -4.82 12.74
N ALA A 86 -12.07 -4.03 13.81
CA ALA A 86 -11.86 -4.52 15.17
C ALA A 86 -13.15 -4.43 16.00
N PHE A 87 -13.71 -5.58 16.35
CA PHE A 87 -14.97 -5.69 17.08
C PHE A 87 -14.75 -5.73 18.58
N ARG A 88 -15.61 -5.06 19.34
CA ARG A 88 -15.57 -5.06 20.81
C ARG A 88 -15.98 -6.37 21.46
N ASN A 89 -16.71 -7.25 20.75
CA ASN A 89 -17.34 -8.44 21.33
C ASN A 89 -17.34 -9.64 20.38
N ASP A 90 -17.50 -10.82 20.97
CA ASP A 90 -17.57 -12.11 20.29
C ASP A 90 -18.72 -12.21 19.28
N GLU A 91 -19.90 -11.65 19.58
CA GLU A 91 -21.08 -11.79 18.73
C GLU A 91 -20.84 -11.15 17.36
N SER A 92 -20.40 -9.89 17.32
CA SER A 92 -20.11 -9.18 16.08
C SER A 92 -18.93 -9.82 15.34
N TYR A 93 -17.88 -10.24 16.07
CA TYR A 93 -16.75 -10.94 15.47
C TYR A 93 -17.16 -12.27 14.81
N TYR A 94 -17.88 -13.12 15.52
CA TYR A 94 -18.29 -14.43 15.01
C TYR A 94 -19.34 -14.36 13.91
N GLN A 95 -20.01 -13.22 13.72
CA GLN A 95 -20.86 -13.01 12.55
C GLN A 95 -20.04 -12.65 11.29
N ALA A 96 -18.76 -12.26 11.43
CA ALA A 96 -17.85 -11.97 10.32
C ALA A 96 -16.82 -13.08 10.09
N ALA A 97 -16.46 -13.86 11.12
CA ALA A 97 -15.37 -14.83 11.07
C ALA A 97 -15.63 -16.01 10.10
N PRO A 98 -14.61 -16.52 9.38
CA PRO A 98 -14.74 -17.72 8.55
C PRO A 98 -15.31 -18.93 9.32
N LEU A 99 -15.98 -19.83 8.59
CA LEU A 99 -16.58 -21.04 9.17
C LEU A 99 -15.69 -22.26 8.92
N ARG A 100 -15.25 -22.93 9.99
CA ARG A 100 -14.62 -24.25 9.93
C ARG A 100 -15.66 -25.32 9.64
N ARG A 101 -15.27 -26.29 8.83
CA ARG A 101 -16.10 -27.47 8.53
C ARG A 101 -16.26 -28.33 9.79
N SER A 102 -17.48 -28.43 10.31
CA SER A 102 -17.79 -29.32 11.44
C SER A 102 -18.06 -30.75 10.98
N GLN A 103 -17.75 -31.72 11.85
CA GLN A 103 -18.17 -33.12 11.68
C GLN A 103 -19.70 -33.29 11.65
N THR A 104 -20.45 -32.31 12.20
CA THR A 104 -21.93 -32.31 12.24
C THR A 104 -22.60 -31.65 11.03
N GLY A 105 -21.82 -31.11 10.07
CA GLY A 105 -22.32 -30.46 8.87
C GLY A 105 -22.63 -28.95 9.00
N GLU A 106 -22.85 -28.44 10.21
CA GLU A 106 -22.98 -26.99 10.46
C GLU A 106 -21.61 -26.36 10.71
N GLY A 107 -21.20 -25.39 9.87
CA GLY A 107 -19.91 -24.71 10.03
C GLY A 107 -19.84 -23.91 11.34
N GLN A 108 -18.75 -24.04 12.10
CA GLN A 108 -18.52 -23.26 13.31
C GLN A 108 -17.51 -22.14 13.03
N PRO A 109 -17.66 -20.93 13.59
CA PRO A 109 -16.66 -19.89 13.48
C PRO A 109 -15.26 -20.36 13.89
N ILE A 110 -14.21 -19.79 13.31
CA ILE A 110 -12.83 -20.00 13.77
C ILE A 110 -12.66 -19.58 15.24
N ASP A 111 -11.80 -20.29 15.98
CA ASP A 111 -11.50 -19.98 17.38
C ASP A 111 -10.47 -18.85 17.53
N ALA A 112 -9.65 -18.62 16.49
CA ALA A 112 -8.65 -17.56 16.51
C ALA A 112 -9.33 -16.20 16.72
N PRO A 113 -8.74 -15.28 17.51
CA PRO A 113 -9.32 -13.97 17.79
C PRO A 113 -9.01 -12.93 16.70
N GLY A 114 -8.48 -13.35 15.56
CA GLY A 114 -8.34 -12.53 14.38
C GLY A 114 -8.01 -13.36 13.15
N PHE A 115 -8.16 -12.76 11.97
CA PHE A 115 -7.81 -13.36 10.68
C PHE A 115 -7.50 -12.29 9.63
N PHE A 116 -6.70 -12.67 8.64
CA PHE A 116 -6.37 -11.85 7.47
C PHE A 116 -7.22 -12.26 6.25
N LEU A 117 -7.63 -11.28 5.45
CA LEU A 117 -8.33 -11.48 4.18
C LEU A 117 -7.61 -10.67 3.09
N PRO A 118 -6.83 -11.31 2.21
CA PRO A 118 -6.19 -10.63 1.11
C PRO A 118 -7.22 -10.19 0.04
N GLY A 119 -6.91 -9.13 -0.70
CA GLY A 119 -7.69 -8.69 -1.86
C GLY A 119 -6.84 -8.10 -2.97
N GLU A 120 -7.40 -8.00 -4.18
CA GLU A 120 -6.71 -7.33 -5.29
C GLU A 120 -6.72 -5.80 -5.15
N ASP A 121 -7.77 -5.27 -4.54
CA ASP A 121 -7.99 -3.85 -4.34
C ASP A 121 -7.58 -3.39 -2.94
N GLN A 122 -7.99 -4.13 -1.91
CA GLN A 122 -7.79 -3.80 -0.51
C GLN A 122 -7.65 -5.09 0.31
N ASP A 123 -6.78 -5.06 1.32
CA ASP A 123 -6.64 -6.12 2.31
C ASP A 123 -7.43 -5.79 3.57
N PHE A 124 -7.88 -6.83 4.27
CA PHE A 124 -8.54 -6.70 5.57
C PHE A 124 -7.87 -7.54 6.64
N ILE A 125 -7.79 -6.98 7.85
CA ILE A 125 -7.58 -7.73 9.07
C ILE A 125 -8.82 -7.57 9.93
N VAL A 126 -9.29 -8.66 10.51
CA VAL A 126 -10.47 -8.65 11.38
C VAL A 126 -10.07 -9.15 12.76
N LEU A 127 -10.44 -8.40 13.82
CA LEU A 127 -10.02 -8.68 15.19
C LEU A 127 -11.20 -8.75 16.16
N ASN A 128 -11.09 -9.66 17.12
CA ASN A 128 -11.94 -9.73 18.31
C ASN A 128 -11.21 -9.10 19.50
N LEU A 129 -11.58 -7.87 19.86
CA LEU A 129 -10.95 -7.13 20.96
C LEU A 129 -11.40 -7.57 22.35
N LEU A 130 -12.28 -8.58 22.45
CA LEU A 130 -12.54 -9.24 23.74
C LEU A 130 -11.36 -10.12 24.15
N ALA A 131 -10.62 -10.68 23.18
CA ALA A 131 -9.42 -11.43 23.44
C ALA A 131 -8.23 -10.47 23.68
N ASP A 132 -7.42 -10.79 24.70
CA ASP A 132 -6.17 -10.08 24.94
C ASP A 132 -5.20 -10.29 23.78
N GLU A 133 -4.49 -9.22 23.41
CA GLU A 133 -3.52 -9.21 22.29
C GLU A 133 -4.04 -9.84 20.97
N SER A 134 -5.31 -9.63 20.63
CA SER A 134 -5.94 -10.24 19.44
C SER A 134 -5.17 -10.02 18.13
N TRP A 135 -4.42 -8.93 18.01
CA TRP A 135 -3.56 -8.61 16.86
C TRP A 135 -2.44 -9.63 16.63
N ARG A 136 -2.04 -10.39 17.65
CA ARG A 136 -1.01 -11.45 17.51
C ARG A 136 -1.51 -12.63 16.68
N ALA A 137 -2.81 -12.89 16.69
CA ALA A 137 -3.41 -13.97 15.91
C ALA A 137 -3.23 -13.80 14.39
N VAL A 138 -2.92 -12.59 13.93
CA VAL A 138 -2.66 -12.27 12.52
C VAL A 138 -1.22 -11.86 12.26
N ALA A 139 -0.32 -11.96 13.25
CA ALA A 139 1.06 -11.53 13.09
C ALA A 139 1.82 -12.37 12.05
N HIS A 140 1.53 -13.67 11.97
CA HIS A 140 2.04 -14.57 10.93
C HIS A 140 1.59 -14.12 9.53
N ASP A 141 0.28 -13.98 9.30
CA ASP A 141 -0.28 -13.51 8.03
C ASP A 141 0.24 -12.13 7.63
N PHE A 142 0.35 -11.23 8.61
CA PHE A 142 0.87 -9.89 8.41
C PHE A 142 2.36 -9.91 8.02
N ALA A 143 3.15 -10.83 8.57
CA ALA A 143 4.54 -11.03 8.17
C ALA A 143 4.63 -11.45 6.70
N HIS A 144 3.83 -12.44 6.28
CA HIS A 144 3.76 -12.89 4.87
C HIS A 144 3.36 -11.76 3.93
N MET A 145 2.32 -10.99 4.28
CA MET A 145 1.91 -9.81 3.52
C MET A 145 3.08 -8.84 3.34
N LEU A 146 3.74 -8.44 4.43
CA LEU A 146 4.88 -7.52 4.36
C LEU A 146 6.05 -8.12 3.57
N LEU A 147 6.33 -9.40 3.74
CA LEU A 147 7.43 -10.10 3.06
C LEU A 147 7.23 -10.12 1.54
N ASN A 148 6.00 -10.41 1.09
CA ASN A 148 5.64 -10.46 -0.32
C ASN A 148 5.88 -9.13 -1.03
N TYR A 149 5.69 -8.01 -0.33
CA TYR A 149 5.88 -6.67 -0.89
C TYR A 149 7.30 -6.13 -0.72
N ASN A 150 8.09 -6.70 0.19
CA ASN A 150 9.35 -6.11 0.63
C ASN A 150 10.58 -6.99 0.46
N TYR A 151 10.44 -8.24 0.05
CA TYR A 151 11.57 -9.14 -0.13
C TYR A 151 11.48 -9.87 -1.46
N PRO A 152 12.61 -10.12 -2.16
CA PRO A 152 12.61 -10.96 -3.35
C PRO A 152 12.02 -12.36 -3.06
N PRO A 153 11.57 -13.09 -4.08
CA PRO A 153 11.16 -14.48 -3.89
C PRO A 153 12.24 -15.29 -3.17
N ALA A 154 11.84 -16.03 -2.13
CA ALA A 154 12.69 -16.90 -1.33
C ALA A 154 12.06 -18.30 -1.25
N GLN A 155 12.77 -19.26 -0.64
CA GLN A 155 12.22 -20.60 -0.39
C GLN A 155 11.32 -20.59 0.85
N GLY A 156 10.32 -21.46 0.89
CA GLY A 156 9.27 -21.47 1.92
C GLY A 156 9.78 -21.49 3.36
N TRP A 157 10.84 -22.22 3.66
CA TRP A 157 11.39 -22.32 5.03
C TRP A 157 11.81 -20.95 5.59
N PHE A 158 12.27 -20.05 4.72
CA PHE A 158 12.70 -18.72 5.12
C PHE A 158 11.51 -17.82 5.37
N ASP A 159 10.52 -17.87 4.48
CA ASP A 159 9.28 -17.11 4.59
C ASP A 159 8.53 -17.53 5.86
N GLU A 160 8.31 -18.84 6.06
CA GLU A 160 7.67 -19.37 7.28
C GLU A 160 8.51 -19.12 8.53
N GLY A 161 9.82 -19.34 8.47
CA GLY A 161 10.68 -19.13 9.63
C GLY A 161 10.65 -17.67 10.13
N LEU A 162 10.62 -16.71 9.20
CA LEU A 162 10.51 -15.29 9.55
C LEU A 162 9.11 -14.93 10.03
N ALA A 163 8.06 -15.48 9.41
CA ALA A 163 6.68 -15.27 9.81
C ALA A 163 6.40 -15.79 11.22
N GLU A 164 6.85 -17.01 11.54
CA GLU A 164 6.77 -17.60 12.88
C GLU A 164 7.61 -16.83 13.90
N TYR A 165 8.80 -16.34 13.50
CA TYR A 165 9.60 -15.51 14.38
C TYR A 165 8.89 -14.20 14.72
N LEU A 166 8.25 -13.53 13.75
CA LEU A 166 7.43 -12.35 14.02
C LEU A 166 6.18 -12.69 14.85
N ALA A 167 5.54 -13.84 14.62
CA ALA A 167 4.33 -14.26 15.36
C ALA A 167 4.56 -14.39 16.88
N SER A 168 5.81 -14.59 17.28
CA SER A 168 6.22 -14.58 18.70
C SER A 168 6.22 -13.20 19.36
N ILE A 169 5.91 -12.13 18.62
CA ILE A 169 5.97 -10.75 19.10
C ILE A 169 5.01 -10.49 20.26
N HIS A 170 5.53 -9.78 21.25
CA HIS A 170 4.78 -9.10 22.30
C HIS A 170 5.18 -7.65 22.31
N ALA A 171 4.20 -6.75 22.37
CA ALA A 171 4.48 -5.33 22.39
C ALA A 171 3.59 -4.65 23.43
N ASP A 172 4.24 -3.90 24.30
CA ASP A 172 3.57 -2.90 25.14
C ASP A 172 3.96 -1.48 24.66
N ASN A 173 3.64 -0.45 25.44
CA ASN A 173 3.92 0.93 25.05
C ASN A 173 5.39 1.33 25.21
N GLN A 174 6.21 0.52 25.89
CA GLN A 174 7.59 0.82 26.28
C GLN A 174 8.59 -0.14 25.64
N GLN A 175 8.23 -1.41 25.48
CA GLN A 175 9.12 -2.47 25.05
C GLN A 175 8.44 -3.46 24.12
N VAL A 176 9.26 -4.13 23.32
CA VAL A 176 8.90 -5.27 22.48
C VAL A 176 9.73 -6.46 22.93
N GLU A 177 9.09 -7.63 22.96
CA GLU A 177 9.71 -8.93 23.17
C GLU A 177 9.43 -9.83 21.95
N ILE A 178 10.42 -10.62 21.52
CA ILE A 178 10.32 -11.49 20.34
C ILE A 178 11.27 -12.69 20.47
N GLY A 179 11.01 -13.76 19.73
CA GLY A 179 11.80 -14.99 19.69
C GLY A 179 11.26 -16.11 20.61
N GLY A 180 10.18 -15.87 21.36
CA GLY A 180 9.50 -16.92 22.13
C GLY A 180 8.80 -17.94 21.24
N ASP A 181 8.27 -19.01 21.84
CA ASP A 181 7.37 -19.92 21.12
C ASP A 181 6.04 -19.20 20.82
N PRO A 182 5.67 -18.99 19.54
CA PRO A 182 4.45 -18.27 19.17
C PRO A 182 3.18 -18.99 19.63
N GLU A 183 3.22 -20.32 19.74
CA GLU A 183 2.07 -21.17 20.04
C GLU A 183 1.90 -21.47 21.53
N ALA A 184 2.85 -21.04 22.37
CA ALA A 184 2.80 -21.29 23.81
C ALA A 184 1.60 -20.64 24.52
N SER A 185 1.01 -19.58 23.95
CA SER A 185 -0.15 -18.88 24.51
C SER A 185 -1.50 -19.45 24.03
N ALA A 186 -1.57 -20.03 22.82
CA ALA A 186 -2.81 -20.62 22.26
C ALA A 186 -3.30 -21.84 23.06
N SER A 187 -2.38 -22.52 23.75
CA SER A 187 -2.67 -23.67 24.62
C SER A 187 -3.45 -23.34 25.90
N ALA A 188 -3.66 -22.05 26.24
CA ALA A 188 -4.07 -21.64 27.59
C ALA A 188 -5.50 -21.05 27.73
N THR A 189 -6.26 -20.80 26.65
CA THR A 189 -7.62 -20.23 26.79
C THR A 189 -8.59 -21.30 27.30
N PRO A 190 -9.19 -21.19 28.51
CA PRO A 190 -10.22 -22.11 28.97
C PRO A 190 -11.52 -21.77 28.23
N GLY A 191 -11.71 -22.38 27.06
CA GLY A 191 -13.00 -22.39 26.37
C GLY A 191 -13.95 -23.39 27.03
N LEU A 192 -15.25 -23.06 26.97
CA LEU A 192 -16.39 -23.81 27.51
C LEU A 192 -16.18 -25.33 27.53
N ALA A 193 -16.36 -25.90 28.73
CA ALA A 193 -16.23 -27.32 29.00
C ALA A 193 -17.03 -28.19 28.00
N GLY A 194 -16.34 -29.05 27.24
CA GLY A 194 -17.00 -30.20 26.62
C GLY A 194 -16.37 -30.78 25.35
N THR A 195 -15.62 -30.03 24.56
CA THR A 195 -15.03 -30.55 23.31
C THR A 195 -13.55 -30.84 23.51
N GLN A 196 -13.13 -32.08 23.24
CA GLN A 196 -11.73 -32.44 23.06
C GLN A 196 -11.15 -31.52 21.99
N ARG A 197 -10.41 -30.47 22.39
CA ARG A 197 -9.44 -29.86 21.49
C ARG A 197 -8.41 -30.95 21.22
N ASP A 198 -8.23 -31.35 19.97
CA ASP A 198 -7.00 -32.02 19.57
C ASP A 198 -5.86 -31.19 20.15
N SER A 199 -5.03 -31.80 20.98
CA SER A 199 -4.00 -31.12 21.75
C SER A 199 -2.95 -30.54 20.78
N GLN A 200 -3.17 -29.31 20.33
CA GLN A 200 -2.23 -28.56 19.50
C GLN A 200 -0.94 -28.42 20.31
N GLN A 201 0.13 -29.05 19.79
CA GLN A 201 1.45 -29.02 20.40
C GLN A 201 2.12 -27.70 20.04
N SER A 202 2.80 -27.07 21.00
CA SER A 202 3.60 -25.88 20.71
C SER A 202 4.82 -26.25 19.84
N LEU A 203 5.43 -25.26 19.19
CA LEU A 203 6.58 -25.52 18.30
C LEU A 203 7.75 -26.17 19.08
N THR A 204 7.99 -25.70 20.30
CA THR A 204 8.98 -26.29 21.21
C THR A 204 8.68 -27.75 21.58
N GLN A 205 7.42 -28.13 21.70
CA GLN A 205 7.01 -29.51 21.96
C GLN A 205 7.25 -30.40 20.74
N LEU A 206 6.95 -29.91 19.54
CA LEU A 206 7.22 -30.62 18.29
C LEU A 206 8.72 -30.90 18.12
N LEU A 207 9.56 -29.88 18.29
CA LEU A 207 11.03 -29.99 18.18
C LEU A 207 11.65 -30.91 19.23
N SER A 208 10.99 -31.08 20.39
CA SER A 208 11.48 -31.95 21.47
C SER A 208 11.01 -33.40 21.34
N ALA A 209 9.92 -33.64 20.61
CA ALA A 209 9.24 -34.95 20.58
C ALA A 209 9.45 -35.73 19.27
N GLN A 210 9.75 -35.04 18.16
CA GLN A 210 9.81 -35.65 16.83
C GLN A 210 11.25 -35.69 16.29
N GLU A 211 11.50 -36.61 15.34
CA GLU A 211 12.75 -36.62 14.57
C GLU A 211 12.73 -35.47 13.56
N TRP A 212 13.80 -34.66 13.55
CA TRP A 212 13.89 -33.48 12.69
C TRP A 212 14.03 -33.86 11.21
N ILE A 213 13.48 -33.02 10.34
CA ILE A 213 13.61 -33.06 8.89
C ILE A 213 15.07 -32.72 8.53
N PRO A 214 15.75 -33.52 7.69
CA PRO A 214 17.07 -33.16 7.20
C PRO A 214 17.05 -31.77 6.54
N LEU A 215 18.00 -30.89 6.87
CA LEU A 215 17.99 -29.51 6.37
C LEU A 215 17.85 -29.36 4.84
N PRO A 216 18.47 -30.19 3.97
CA PRO A 216 18.24 -30.11 2.53
C PRO A 216 16.79 -30.36 2.12
N ASP A 217 16.09 -31.27 2.83
CA ASP A 217 14.69 -31.59 2.58
C ASP A 217 13.79 -30.46 3.10
N LEU A 218 14.08 -29.93 4.29
CA LEU A 218 13.42 -28.72 4.81
C LEU A 218 13.53 -27.56 3.82
N PHE A 219 14.75 -27.33 3.31
CA PHE A 219 15.04 -26.18 2.44
C PHE A 219 14.46 -26.32 1.03
N SER A 220 14.34 -27.54 0.52
CA SER A 220 13.79 -27.83 -0.82
C SER A 220 12.27 -28.04 -0.82
N THR A 221 11.63 -28.13 0.35
CA THR A 221 10.18 -28.31 0.46
C THR A 221 9.46 -27.16 -0.24
N LYS A 222 8.67 -27.51 -1.25
CA LYS A 222 7.79 -26.56 -1.94
C LYS A 222 6.60 -26.28 -1.03
N HIS A 223 6.67 -25.15 -0.34
CA HIS A 223 5.54 -24.58 0.37
C HIS A 223 4.80 -23.62 -0.57
N ASP A 224 3.47 -23.69 -0.60
CA ASP A 224 2.66 -22.76 -1.36
C ASP A 224 2.19 -21.64 -0.42
N PRO A 225 2.85 -20.46 -0.43
CA PRO A 225 2.45 -19.35 0.44
C PRO A 225 1.08 -18.77 0.07
N SER A 226 0.48 -19.18 -1.07
CA SER A 226 -0.89 -18.78 -1.45
C SER A 226 -1.98 -19.68 -0.84
N GLY A 227 -1.58 -20.73 -0.11
CA GLY A 227 -2.46 -21.60 0.64
C GLY A 227 -3.01 -20.96 1.92
N TYR A 228 -3.77 -19.86 1.81
CA TYR A 228 -4.48 -19.20 2.93
C TYR A 228 -5.54 -20.09 3.63
N ASN A 229 -5.63 -21.37 3.25
CA ASN A 229 -6.50 -22.40 3.84
C ASN A 229 -5.71 -23.47 4.60
N GLU A 230 -4.43 -23.27 4.88
CA GLU A 230 -3.69 -24.22 5.69
C GLU A 230 -4.22 -24.22 7.13
N GLY A 231 -4.87 -25.33 7.50
CA GLY A 231 -5.13 -25.63 8.90
C GLY A 231 -3.82 -25.84 9.66
N THR A 232 -3.85 -25.48 10.95
CA THR A 232 -2.82 -25.70 11.99
C THR A 232 -1.36 -25.61 11.51
N HIS A 233 -0.73 -24.45 11.76
CA HIS A 233 0.74 -24.19 11.77
C HIS A 233 1.53 -25.08 12.76
N HIS A 234 0.98 -26.23 13.13
CA HIS A 234 1.46 -27.15 14.16
C HIS A 234 2.13 -28.36 13.52
N THR A 235 2.91 -28.11 12.47
CA THR A 235 3.73 -29.14 11.83
C THR A 235 5.19 -28.93 12.16
N LEU A 236 5.96 -30.01 12.07
CA LEU A 236 7.40 -29.98 12.28
C LEU A 236 8.11 -29.03 11.30
N TYR A 237 7.55 -28.83 10.09
CA TYR A 237 8.07 -27.90 9.10
C TYR A 237 8.13 -26.45 9.60
N TYR A 238 7.03 -25.96 10.18
CA TYR A 238 6.96 -24.61 10.76
C TYR A 238 7.90 -24.49 11.98
N ALA A 239 7.91 -25.50 12.84
CA ALA A 239 8.75 -25.51 14.04
C ALA A 239 10.25 -25.46 13.70
N GLU A 240 10.69 -26.24 12.71
CA GLU A 240 12.08 -26.25 12.25
C GLU A 240 12.45 -24.97 11.49
N SER A 241 11.56 -24.46 10.64
CA SER A 241 11.75 -23.19 9.95
C SER A 241 11.94 -22.03 10.94
N TRP A 242 11.10 -21.98 11.98
CA TRP A 242 11.20 -21.00 13.06
C TRP A 242 12.54 -21.05 13.79
N ILE A 243 12.98 -22.24 14.23
CA ILE A 243 14.22 -22.35 15.02
C ILE A 243 15.47 -22.16 14.15
N VAL A 244 15.44 -22.53 12.87
CA VAL A 244 16.49 -22.19 11.90
C VAL A 244 16.59 -20.67 11.76
N MET A 245 15.47 -19.96 11.58
CA MET A 245 15.47 -18.50 11.51
C MET A 245 16.02 -17.87 12.81
N HIS A 246 15.58 -18.39 13.96
CA HIS A 246 16.06 -17.93 15.26
C HIS A 246 17.59 -18.08 15.41
N TYR A 247 18.17 -19.21 14.94
CA TYR A 247 19.62 -19.42 14.91
C TYR A 247 20.32 -18.46 13.95
N LEU A 248 19.79 -18.27 12.73
CA LEU A 248 20.39 -17.39 11.73
C LEU A 248 20.43 -15.93 12.18
N LEU A 249 19.38 -15.45 12.85
CA LEU A 249 19.33 -14.11 13.43
C LEU A 249 20.33 -13.96 14.59
N HIS A 250 20.38 -14.94 15.49
CA HIS A 250 21.30 -14.91 16.64
C HIS A 250 22.78 -14.90 16.22
N GLU A 251 23.15 -15.78 15.28
CA GLU A 251 24.51 -15.90 14.77
C GLU A 251 24.87 -14.85 13.70
N ASN A 252 23.93 -13.95 13.38
CA ASN A 252 24.06 -12.92 12.33
C ASN A 252 24.42 -13.49 10.94
N ARG A 253 23.80 -14.61 10.55
CA ARG A 253 24.10 -15.35 9.31
C ARG A 253 23.19 -15.06 8.11
N LEU A 254 22.35 -14.02 8.18
CA LEU A 254 21.53 -13.58 7.05
C LEU A 254 22.34 -13.26 5.78
N PRO A 255 23.56 -12.67 5.84
CA PRO A 255 24.38 -12.48 4.63
C PRO A 255 24.76 -13.80 3.94
N GLU A 256 25.09 -14.84 4.71
CA GLU A 256 25.33 -16.18 4.20
C GLU A 256 24.04 -16.77 3.60
N THR A 257 22.88 -16.54 4.22
CA THR A 257 21.58 -16.93 3.66
C THR A 257 21.31 -16.27 2.30
N GLY A 258 21.68 -14.98 2.13
CA GLY A 258 21.63 -14.32 0.83
C GLY A 258 22.52 -15.00 -0.23
N SER A 259 23.72 -15.46 0.17
CA SER A 259 24.62 -16.21 -0.69
C SER A 259 24.05 -17.59 -1.05
N TYR A 260 23.39 -18.25 -0.09
CA TYR A 260 22.68 -19.50 -0.31
C TYR A 260 21.57 -19.33 -1.36
N PHE A 261 20.76 -18.27 -1.28
CA PHE A 261 19.71 -18.02 -2.27
C PHE A 261 20.25 -17.76 -3.67
N ASP A 262 21.37 -17.05 -3.82
CA ASP A 262 22.00 -16.90 -5.14
C ASP A 262 22.41 -18.25 -5.73
N LEU A 263 22.99 -19.13 -4.92
CA LEU A 263 23.40 -20.47 -5.36
C LEU A 263 22.20 -21.33 -5.78
N VAL A 264 21.11 -21.32 -5.02
CA VAL A 264 19.96 -22.19 -5.32
C VAL A 264 19.05 -21.58 -6.39
N LEU A 265 18.66 -20.32 -6.24
CA LEU A 265 17.64 -19.68 -7.10
C LEU A 265 18.22 -19.21 -8.44
N ASN A 266 19.46 -18.71 -8.47
CA ASN A 266 20.06 -18.20 -9.71
C ASN A 266 21.00 -19.23 -10.35
N GLN A 267 21.81 -19.93 -9.55
CA GLN A 267 22.79 -20.90 -10.08
C GLN A 267 22.26 -22.34 -10.13
N HIS A 268 21.04 -22.60 -9.63
CA HIS A 268 20.39 -23.91 -9.64
C HIS A 268 21.25 -25.02 -8.98
N MET A 269 22.01 -24.65 -7.95
CA MET A 269 22.81 -25.58 -7.17
C MET A 269 21.89 -26.38 -6.23
N PRO A 270 22.07 -27.70 -6.09
CA PRO A 270 21.33 -28.48 -5.10
C PRO A 270 21.59 -27.97 -3.67
N GLU A 271 20.56 -28.00 -2.83
CA GLU A 271 20.51 -27.39 -1.50
C GLU A 271 21.67 -27.87 -0.60
N GLU A 272 21.98 -29.17 -0.61
CA GLU A 272 23.11 -29.75 0.14
C GLU A 272 24.45 -29.03 -0.13
N TYR A 273 24.79 -28.83 -1.41
CA TYR A 273 26.03 -28.17 -1.82
C TYR A 273 25.97 -26.66 -1.59
N ALA A 274 24.79 -26.06 -1.79
CA ALA A 274 24.57 -24.64 -1.55
C ALA A 274 24.73 -24.29 -0.06
N ILE A 275 24.18 -25.11 0.86
CA ILE A 275 24.37 -25.00 2.31
C ILE A 275 25.86 -25.04 2.64
N GLN A 276 26.57 -26.05 2.13
CA GLN A 276 28.00 -26.20 2.39
C GLN A 276 28.82 -24.98 1.95
N LYS A 277 28.53 -24.45 0.77
CA LYS A 277 29.27 -23.32 0.20
C LYS A 277 28.92 -21.99 0.85
N ALA A 278 27.66 -21.78 1.22
CA ALA A 278 27.19 -20.52 1.79
C ALA A 278 27.54 -20.39 3.28
N TYR A 279 27.28 -21.42 4.07
CA TYR A 279 27.48 -21.40 5.53
C TYR A 279 28.85 -21.94 5.96
N ASN A 280 29.65 -22.47 5.02
CA ASN A 280 30.94 -23.09 5.30
C ASN A 280 30.85 -24.27 6.30
N MET A 281 29.73 -25.01 6.26
CA MET A 281 29.39 -26.15 7.11
C MET A 281 28.59 -27.17 6.29
N THR A 282 28.83 -28.48 6.46
CA THR A 282 27.95 -29.47 5.81
C THR A 282 26.51 -29.34 6.35
N SER A 283 25.50 -29.80 5.60
CA SER A 283 24.11 -29.75 6.06
C SER A 283 23.91 -30.39 7.44
N ALA A 284 24.52 -31.56 7.67
CA ALA A 284 24.51 -32.23 8.96
C ALA A 284 25.20 -31.44 10.08
N GLN A 285 26.27 -30.69 9.78
CA GLN A 285 26.92 -29.83 10.77
C GLN A 285 26.04 -28.63 11.12
N LEU A 286 25.40 -28.01 10.13
CA LEU A 286 24.47 -26.92 10.35
C LEU A 286 23.25 -27.38 11.15
N GLU A 287 22.70 -28.54 10.80
CA GLU A 287 21.57 -29.15 11.52
C GLU A 287 21.91 -29.40 12.99
N GLN A 288 23.08 -29.98 13.26
CA GLN A 288 23.52 -30.19 14.63
C GLN A 288 23.72 -28.87 15.38
N ALA A 289 24.27 -27.84 14.72
CA ALA A 289 24.42 -26.52 15.32
C ALA A 289 23.08 -25.88 15.69
N VAL A 290 22.06 -26.00 14.83
CA VAL A 290 20.69 -25.51 15.13
C VAL A 290 20.07 -26.30 16.30
N LYS A 291 20.25 -27.63 16.36
CA LYS A 291 19.78 -28.46 17.48
C LYS A 291 20.45 -28.09 18.79
N ASP A 292 21.78 -27.99 18.78
CA ASP A 292 22.57 -27.58 19.96
C ASP A 292 22.16 -26.18 20.43
N TYR A 293 21.94 -25.26 19.48
CA TYR A 293 21.42 -23.93 19.74
C TYR A 293 20.05 -23.97 20.42
N PHE A 294 19.07 -24.69 19.85
CA PHE A 294 17.73 -24.83 20.42
C PHE A 294 17.79 -25.30 21.88
N HIS A 295 18.58 -26.34 22.16
CA HIS A 295 18.75 -26.85 23.51
C HIS A 295 19.41 -25.84 24.45
N SER A 296 20.37 -25.05 23.96
CA SER A 296 21.01 -23.99 24.75
C SER A 296 20.06 -22.83 25.07
N GLN A 297 19.08 -22.56 24.20
CA GLN A 297 18.13 -21.46 24.35
C GLN A 297 16.82 -21.85 25.04
N ALA A 298 16.64 -23.12 25.43
CA ALA A 298 15.39 -23.60 26.03
C ALA A 298 14.93 -22.77 27.25
N ALA A 299 15.87 -22.29 28.07
CA ALA A 299 15.55 -21.42 29.20
C ALA A 299 15.11 -20.01 28.77
N LEU A 300 15.74 -19.43 27.75
CA LEU A 300 15.37 -18.13 27.19
C LEU A 300 13.99 -18.20 26.54
N ILE A 301 13.78 -19.17 25.64
CA ILE A 301 12.51 -19.40 24.95
C ILE A 301 11.41 -19.64 26.00
N GLY A 302 11.67 -20.48 27.01
CA GLY A 302 10.73 -20.70 28.10
C GLY A 302 10.42 -19.45 28.92
N ALA A 303 11.40 -18.56 29.14
CA ALA A 303 11.20 -17.29 29.82
C ALA A 303 10.32 -16.34 28.99
N LEU A 304 10.64 -16.15 27.71
CA LEU A 304 9.84 -15.35 26.76
C LEU A 304 8.41 -15.88 26.65
N SER A 305 8.24 -17.21 26.61
CA SER A 305 6.93 -17.87 26.59
C SER A 305 6.21 -17.92 27.94
N SER A 306 6.84 -17.47 29.04
CA SER A 306 6.21 -17.38 30.36
C SER A 306 5.73 -15.97 30.69
N VAL A 307 6.39 -14.93 30.15
CA VAL A 307 5.91 -13.54 30.18
C VAL A 307 4.53 -13.44 29.52
N GLN A 308 4.29 -14.27 28.49
CA GLN A 308 2.98 -14.55 27.88
C GLN A 308 1.84 -14.83 28.87
N LYS A 309 2.12 -15.39 30.06
CA LYS A 309 1.10 -15.91 30.99
C LYS A 309 0.77 -14.98 32.15
N SER A 310 1.55 -13.93 32.40
CA SER A 310 1.33 -13.03 33.54
C SER A 310 1.39 -11.57 33.12
N SER A 311 0.24 -10.99 32.80
CA SER A 311 0.07 -9.54 32.65
C SER A 311 0.25 -8.77 33.97
N ASP A 312 0.37 -9.46 35.12
CA ASP A 312 0.29 -8.81 36.43
C ASP A 312 1.57 -8.79 37.29
N HIS A 313 2.66 -9.54 37.01
CA HIS A 313 3.87 -9.50 37.87
C HIS A 313 5.19 -9.62 37.09
N PRO A 314 6.17 -8.71 37.28
CA PRO A 314 7.50 -8.82 36.68
C PRO A 314 8.32 -9.82 37.49
N ALA A 315 8.17 -11.11 37.20
CA ALA A 315 9.02 -12.13 37.82
C ALA A 315 10.39 -12.17 37.10
N ASN A 316 11.41 -11.62 37.76
CA ASN A 316 12.84 -11.88 37.54
C ASN A 316 13.32 -11.89 36.06
N SER A 317 13.08 -10.81 35.33
CA SER A 317 13.44 -10.65 33.91
C SER A 317 14.85 -10.11 33.64
N ALA A 318 15.80 -10.31 34.55
CA ALA A 318 17.10 -9.62 34.53
C ALA A 318 18.14 -10.23 33.57
N SER A 319 17.78 -11.22 32.74
CA SER A 319 18.73 -11.97 31.91
C SER A 319 18.32 -12.16 30.45
N ILE A 320 17.29 -11.47 29.95
CA ILE A 320 16.92 -11.53 28.52
C ILE A 320 17.82 -10.56 27.75
N GLU A 321 18.50 -11.06 26.71
CA GLU A 321 19.41 -10.24 25.92
C GLU A 321 18.66 -9.13 25.16
N PRO A 322 19.31 -7.96 24.93
CA PRO A 322 18.68 -6.84 24.24
C PRO A 322 18.17 -7.15 22.81
N ALA A 323 18.68 -8.20 22.17
CA ALA A 323 18.22 -8.64 20.86
C ALA A 323 16.78 -9.19 20.88
N TYR A 324 16.34 -9.73 22.02
CA TYR A 324 15.01 -10.34 22.19
C TYR A 324 14.06 -9.47 23.00
N ARG A 325 14.58 -8.46 23.71
CA ARG A 325 13.80 -7.44 24.42
C ARG A 325 14.43 -6.07 24.24
N PHE A 326 13.72 -5.18 23.57
CA PHE A 326 14.20 -3.84 23.23
C PHE A 326 13.09 -2.79 23.38
N PRO A 327 13.44 -1.50 23.50
CA PRO A 327 12.45 -0.43 23.55
C PRO A 327 11.52 -0.46 22.34
N ALA A 328 10.23 -0.18 22.53
CA ALA A 328 9.28 -0.14 21.43
C ALA A 328 9.74 0.90 20.39
N PRO A 329 9.88 0.52 19.10
CA PRO A 329 10.41 1.41 18.07
C PRO A 329 9.45 2.57 17.76
N VAL A 330 8.18 2.43 18.13
CA VAL A 330 7.14 3.45 18.00
C VAL A 330 6.40 3.54 19.33
N GLY A 331 6.45 4.71 19.97
CA GLY A 331 5.69 5.01 21.17
C GLY A 331 4.31 5.63 20.89
N PRO A 332 3.42 5.71 21.89
CA PRO A 332 2.11 6.34 21.76
C PRO A 332 2.18 7.82 21.33
N ASP A 333 3.26 8.52 21.69
CA ASP A 333 3.47 9.93 21.37
C ASP A 333 4.16 10.14 20.00
N ASP A 334 4.76 9.09 19.42
CA ASP A 334 5.45 9.16 18.13
C ASP A 334 4.49 8.98 16.94
N SER A 335 3.31 8.39 17.18
CA SER A 335 2.29 8.16 16.17
C SER A 335 1.17 9.20 16.26
N ALA A 336 1.06 10.05 15.23
CA ALA A 336 -0.09 10.94 15.08
C ALA A 336 -1.34 10.11 14.74
N ILE A 337 -2.05 9.64 15.77
CA ILE A 337 -3.28 8.86 15.61
C ILE A 337 -4.49 9.79 15.70
N ILE A 338 -5.36 9.76 14.70
CA ILE A 338 -6.55 10.61 14.60
C ILE A 338 -7.78 9.72 14.59
N ALA A 339 -8.76 10.01 15.45
CA ALA A 339 -10.05 9.33 15.47
C ALA A 339 -11.15 10.22 14.88
N LYS A 340 -12.01 9.63 14.05
CA LYS A 340 -13.19 10.28 13.47
C LYS A 340 -14.42 9.39 13.69
N PRO A 341 -15.60 9.96 13.97
CA PRO A 341 -16.85 9.19 13.95
C PRO A 341 -17.10 8.62 12.55
N LEU A 342 -17.47 7.34 12.48
CA LEU A 342 -17.92 6.68 11.26
C LEU A 342 -19.45 6.46 11.34
N PRO A 343 -20.22 6.81 10.30
CA PRO A 343 -21.65 6.48 10.25
C PRO A 343 -21.89 4.97 10.38
N GLU A 344 -22.92 4.58 11.14
CA GLU A 344 -23.24 3.17 11.38
C GLU A 344 -23.52 2.39 10.08
N ASP A 345 -24.22 3.02 9.12
CA ASP A 345 -24.48 2.40 7.82
C ASP A 345 -23.19 2.14 7.01
N ASP A 346 -22.19 3.03 7.13
CA ASP A 346 -20.88 2.82 6.48
C ASP A 346 -20.11 1.69 7.17
N ALA A 347 -20.17 1.62 8.50
CA ALA A 347 -19.57 0.52 9.25
C ALA A 347 -20.21 -0.84 8.89
N ARG A 348 -21.54 -0.88 8.76
CA ARG A 348 -22.28 -2.07 8.30
C ARG A 348 -21.94 -2.45 6.85
N ALA A 349 -21.68 -1.48 5.98
CA ALA A 349 -21.22 -1.77 4.62
C ALA A 349 -19.81 -2.41 4.61
N LEU A 350 -18.85 -1.87 5.37
CA LEU A 350 -17.50 -2.47 5.50
C LEU A 350 -17.54 -3.87 6.13
N TYR A 351 -18.40 -4.03 7.13
CA TYR A 351 -18.68 -5.32 7.74
C TYR A 351 -19.19 -6.33 6.71
N ALA A 352 -20.14 -5.92 5.86
CA ALA A 352 -20.70 -6.77 4.83
C ALA A 352 -19.68 -7.06 3.70
N GLU A 353 -18.78 -6.13 3.40
CA GLU A 353 -17.65 -6.36 2.47
C GLU A 353 -16.74 -7.50 2.94
N VAL A 354 -16.39 -7.52 4.24
CA VAL A 354 -15.63 -8.64 4.82
C VAL A 354 -16.38 -9.95 4.60
N GLN A 355 -17.71 -9.96 4.74
CA GLN A 355 -18.52 -11.15 4.50
C GLN A 355 -18.57 -11.56 3.03
N THR A 356 -18.58 -10.62 2.06
CA THR A 356 -18.58 -10.96 0.63
C THR A 356 -17.29 -11.66 0.18
N ARG A 357 -16.17 -11.36 0.85
CA ARG A 357 -14.86 -11.97 0.61
C ARG A 357 -14.71 -13.36 1.23
N ILE A 358 -15.63 -13.77 2.10
CA ILE A 358 -15.64 -15.10 2.73
C ILE A 358 -16.70 -15.96 2.02
N PRO A 359 -16.32 -17.04 1.31
CA PRO A 359 -17.26 -17.83 0.51
C PRO A 359 -18.50 -18.30 1.29
N GLU A 360 -18.35 -18.72 2.54
CA GLU A 360 -19.44 -19.22 3.37
C GLU A 360 -20.40 -18.12 3.87
N ARG A 361 -19.98 -16.86 3.80
CA ARG A 361 -20.78 -15.70 4.26
C ARG A 361 -21.21 -14.77 3.13
N ARG A 362 -20.78 -15.03 1.90
CA ARG A 362 -20.95 -14.10 0.79
C ARG A 362 -22.39 -13.67 0.56
N ASP A 363 -23.33 -14.60 0.54
CA ASP A 363 -24.76 -14.32 0.33
C ASP A 363 -25.35 -13.42 1.42
N LEU A 364 -24.88 -13.56 2.66
CA LEU A 364 -25.31 -12.71 3.78
C LEU A 364 -24.81 -11.28 3.59
N GLY A 365 -23.52 -11.13 3.24
CA GLY A 365 -22.91 -9.83 2.96
C GLY A 365 -23.61 -9.11 1.81
N LEU A 366 -23.85 -9.80 0.69
CA LEU A 366 -24.54 -9.20 -0.46
C LEU A 366 -25.96 -8.75 -0.14
N LYS A 367 -26.71 -9.54 0.62
CA LYS A 367 -28.06 -9.17 1.05
C LYS A 367 -28.06 -7.89 1.90
N GLU A 368 -27.11 -7.76 2.80
CA GLU A 368 -26.95 -6.56 3.64
C GLU A 368 -26.56 -5.34 2.79
N LEU A 369 -25.60 -5.50 1.87
CA LEU A 369 -25.19 -4.43 0.95
C LEU A 369 -26.34 -3.95 0.06
N GLN A 370 -27.12 -4.87 -0.51
CA GLN A 370 -28.32 -4.52 -1.30
C GLN A 370 -29.36 -3.78 -0.46
N ALA A 371 -29.54 -4.16 0.81
CA ALA A 371 -30.44 -3.45 1.71
C ALA A 371 -29.95 -2.03 2.00
N LEU A 372 -28.65 -1.83 2.22
CA LEU A 372 -28.04 -0.53 2.45
C LEU A 372 -28.05 0.37 1.20
N ALA A 373 -27.80 -0.20 0.02
CA ALA A 373 -27.83 0.51 -1.26
C ALA A 373 -29.25 0.97 -1.64
N THR A 374 -30.30 0.28 -1.21
CA THR A 374 -31.68 0.63 -1.58
C THR A 374 -32.46 1.41 -0.51
N ALA A 375 -32.01 1.40 0.75
CA ALA A 375 -32.69 2.07 1.84
C ALA A 375 -32.40 3.59 1.84
N PRO A 376 -33.42 4.48 1.71
CA PRO A 376 -33.18 5.92 1.67
C PRO A 376 -32.53 6.45 2.95
N THR A 377 -31.37 7.08 2.79
CA THR A 377 -30.60 7.71 3.86
C THR A 377 -31.31 8.97 4.39
N LEU A 378 -30.79 9.53 5.48
CA LEU A 378 -31.25 10.83 5.97
C LEU A 378 -30.98 11.96 4.95
N ALA A 379 -29.92 11.83 4.14
CA ALA A 379 -29.62 12.78 3.07
C ALA A 379 -30.67 12.70 1.96
N ASP A 380 -31.03 11.49 1.54
CA ASP A 380 -32.04 11.24 0.50
C ASP A 380 -33.41 11.76 0.92
N LYS A 381 -33.82 11.47 2.17
CA LYS A 381 -35.08 11.96 2.73
C LYS A 381 -35.13 13.50 2.76
N LYS A 382 -34.01 14.15 3.10
CA LYS A 382 -33.89 15.62 3.06
C LYS A 382 -33.92 16.16 1.64
N ALA A 383 -33.28 15.49 0.69
CA ALA A 383 -33.28 15.88 -0.73
C ALA A 383 -34.70 15.73 -1.33
N ALA A 384 -35.39 14.62 -1.06
CA ALA A 384 -36.77 14.39 -1.46
C ALA A 384 -37.73 15.43 -0.86
N ALA A 385 -37.63 15.72 0.45
CA ALA A 385 -38.44 16.75 1.10
C ALA A 385 -38.16 18.16 0.54
N ARG A 386 -36.91 18.46 0.16
CA ARG A 386 -36.56 19.71 -0.53
C ARG A 386 -37.18 19.76 -1.92
N ALA A 387 -37.06 18.69 -2.71
CA ALA A 387 -37.66 18.60 -4.05
C ALA A 387 -39.18 18.80 -4.00
N GLU A 388 -39.89 18.14 -3.07
CA GLU A 388 -41.33 18.33 -2.85
C GLU A 388 -41.69 19.77 -2.44
N SER A 389 -40.82 20.45 -1.68
CA SER A 389 -41.03 21.85 -1.27
C SER A 389 -40.79 22.86 -2.39
N THR A 390 -39.85 22.58 -3.29
CA THR A 390 -39.55 23.39 -4.48
C THR A 390 -40.62 23.21 -5.55
N GLN A 391 -41.18 22.00 -5.68
CA GLN A 391 -42.31 21.74 -6.59
C GLN A 391 -43.61 22.48 -6.18
N LYS A 392 -43.70 22.95 -4.93
CA LYS A 392 -44.78 23.81 -4.42
C LYS A 392 -44.53 25.32 -4.61
N LYS A 393 -43.36 25.73 -5.09
CA LYS A 393 -42.98 27.13 -5.33
C LYS A 393 -42.18 27.25 -6.64
N SER A 394 -42.87 27.74 -7.68
CA SER A 394 -42.41 28.26 -8.98
C SER A 394 -42.14 27.29 -10.14
N ASP A 395 -42.91 27.51 -11.21
CA ASP A 395 -42.56 27.38 -12.63
C ASP A 395 -41.37 28.29 -12.97
N ASP A 396 -40.15 27.96 -12.53
CA ASP A 396 -38.95 28.68 -12.98
C ASP A 396 -37.84 27.70 -13.40
N GLU A 397 -37.50 27.79 -14.68
CA GLU A 397 -36.56 26.95 -15.41
C GLU A 397 -35.13 27.27 -15.00
N ASN A 398 -34.61 26.57 -13.99
CA ASN A 398 -33.16 26.40 -13.88
C ASN A 398 -32.82 25.05 -13.24
N ALA A 399 -32.99 23.99 -14.03
CA ALA A 399 -32.66 22.62 -13.68
C ALA A 399 -31.43 22.15 -14.46
N ASP A 400 -30.24 22.64 -14.07
CA ASP A 400 -28.96 22.11 -14.58
C ASP A 400 -28.40 21.00 -13.66
N GLN A 401 -29.26 20.40 -12.83
CA GLN A 401 -29.02 19.14 -12.14
C GLN A 401 -30.06 18.14 -12.61
N LEU A 402 -29.66 17.23 -13.50
CA LEU A 402 -30.40 16.00 -13.74
C LEU A 402 -30.66 15.33 -12.37
N PRO A 403 -31.92 15.01 -12.01
CA PRO A 403 -32.20 14.30 -10.78
C PRO A 403 -31.56 12.91 -10.87
N THR A 404 -30.56 12.66 -10.04
CA THR A 404 -29.96 11.34 -9.90
C THR A 404 -30.97 10.44 -9.19
N THR A 405 -31.30 9.28 -9.76
CA THR A 405 -32.13 8.26 -9.10
C THR A 405 -31.39 7.50 -8.00
N ALA A 406 -30.06 7.71 -7.89
CA ALA A 406 -29.22 7.14 -6.86
C ALA A 406 -29.74 7.52 -5.46
N VAL A 407 -29.90 6.52 -4.62
CA VAL A 407 -30.37 6.61 -3.23
C VAL A 407 -29.55 5.63 -2.40
N GLY A 408 -29.60 5.72 -1.08
CA GLY A 408 -28.97 4.73 -0.22
C GLY A 408 -27.50 5.01 0.06
N ASN A 409 -26.80 3.98 0.52
CA ASN A 409 -25.44 4.10 1.02
C ASN A 409 -24.41 4.03 -0.13
N ALA A 410 -23.63 5.10 -0.30
CA ALA A 410 -22.62 5.18 -1.36
C ALA A 410 -21.53 4.09 -1.26
N LEU A 411 -21.13 3.73 -0.04
CA LEU A 411 -20.14 2.69 0.19
C LEU A 411 -20.68 1.30 -0.16
N ALA A 412 -21.96 1.03 0.13
CA ALA A 412 -22.60 -0.21 -0.27
C ALA A 412 -22.64 -0.38 -1.80
N HIS A 413 -23.00 0.68 -2.54
CA HIS A 413 -22.91 0.69 -4.00
C HIS A 413 -21.49 0.42 -4.51
N ARG A 414 -20.47 1.04 -3.89
CA ARG A 414 -19.06 0.80 -4.25
C ARG A 414 -18.67 -0.67 -4.10
N ILE A 415 -19.05 -1.29 -3.00
CA ILE A 415 -18.71 -2.68 -2.70
C ILE A 415 -19.45 -3.63 -3.65
N LEU A 416 -20.73 -3.38 -3.93
CA LEU A 416 -21.50 -4.14 -4.92
C LEU A 416 -20.89 -4.02 -6.32
N ALA A 417 -20.45 -2.83 -6.72
CA ALA A 417 -19.74 -2.64 -7.98
C ALA A 417 -18.50 -3.53 -8.09
N TRP A 418 -17.69 -3.60 -7.02
CA TRP A 418 -16.50 -4.45 -7.01
C TRP A 418 -16.87 -5.93 -7.11
N ASP A 419 -17.88 -6.39 -6.37
CA ASP A 419 -18.35 -7.76 -6.46
C ASP A 419 -18.83 -8.12 -7.88
N HIS A 420 -19.63 -7.25 -8.52
CA HIS A 420 -20.05 -7.41 -9.91
C HIS A 420 -18.86 -7.44 -10.89
N ILE A 421 -17.83 -6.61 -10.69
CA ILE A 421 -16.57 -6.67 -11.47
C ILE A 421 -15.88 -8.02 -11.33
N GLN A 422 -15.90 -8.61 -10.13
CA GLN A 422 -15.33 -9.93 -9.88
C GLN A 422 -16.13 -11.06 -10.53
N GLN A 423 -17.45 -10.93 -10.63
CA GLN A 423 -18.31 -11.92 -11.31
C GLN A 423 -18.40 -11.73 -12.83
N GLY A 424 -17.86 -10.64 -13.38
CA GLY A 424 -17.98 -10.31 -14.81
C GLY A 424 -19.33 -9.70 -15.21
N GLU A 425 -20.10 -9.22 -14.24
CA GLU A 425 -21.41 -8.56 -14.38
C GLU A 425 -21.19 -7.06 -14.66
N PHE A 426 -20.64 -6.77 -15.84
CA PHE A 426 -20.10 -5.43 -16.14
C PHE A 426 -21.15 -4.32 -16.23
N ASP A 427 -22.38 -4.61 -16.66
CA ASP A 427 -23.43 -3.60 -16.82
C ASP A 427 -24.01 -3.19 -15.45
N GLU A 428 -24.18 -4.17 -14.56
CA GLU A 428 -24.54 -3.99 -13.16
C GLU A 428 -23.45 -3.20 -12.43
N ALA A 429 -22.19 -3.59 -12.56
CA ALA A 429 -21.06 -2.87 -11.97
C ALA A 429 -20.99 -1.40 -12.43
N LEU A 430 -21.23 -1.13 -13.72
CA LEU A 430 -21.23 0.24 -14.23
C LEU A 430 -22.36 1.09 -13.61
N THR A 431 -23.52 0.48 -13.38
CA THR A 431 -24.67 1.14 -12.73
C THR A 431 -24.32 1.49 -11.28
N GLU A 432 -23.82 0.53 -10.52
CA GLU A 432 -23.40 0.71 -9.12
C GLU A 432 -22.29 1.77 -8.96
N LEU A 433 -21.32 1.82 -9.88
CA LEU A 433 -20.29 2.87 -9.89
C LEU A 433 -20.87 4.26 -10.23
N GLY A 434 -21.86 4.31 -11.13
CA GLY A 434 -22.58 5.54 -11.45
C GLY A 434 -23.33 6.09 -10.25
N ASP A 435 -24.03 5.23 -9.51
CA ASP A 435 -24.76 5.61 -8.30
C ASP A 435 -23.78 6.02 -7.18
N THR A 436 -22.68 5.31 -7.01
CA THR A 436 -21.60 5.70 -6.08
C THR A 436 -21.08 7.10 -6.40
N ALA A 437 -20.76 7.39 -7.67
CA ALA A 437 -20.25 8.69 -8.09
C ALA A 437 -21.27 9.82 -7.89
N ALA A 438 -22.57 9.51 -8.04
CA ALA A 438 -23.65 10.46 -7.81
C ALA A 438 -23.79 10.81 -6.32
N LEU A 439 -23.68 9.82 -5.44
CA LEU A 439 -23.83 9.95 -3.98
C LEU A 439 -22.56 10.48 -3.30
N ASN A 440 -21.38 10.06 -3.75
CA ASN A 440 -20.08 10.49 -3.24
C ASN A 440 -19.08 10.75 -4.37
N ARG A 441 -19.00 12.02 -4.81
CA ARG A 441 -18.11 12.46 -5.90
C ARG A 441 -16.62 12.43 -5.56
N ASN A 442 -16.25 12.31 -4.29
CA ASN A 442 -14.86 12.35 -3.83
C ASN A 442 -14.28 10.95 -3.64
N ASP A 443 -15.03 9.89 -3.96
CA ASP A 443 -14.57 8.52 -3.78
C ASP A 443 -13.57 8.11 -4.88
N VAL A 444 -12.28 8.11 -4.53
CA VAL A 444 -11.19 7.78 -5.46
C VAL A 444 -11.23 6.32 -5.91
N TRP A 445 -11.86 5.43 -5.14
CA TRP A 445 -12.03 4.04 -5.57
C TRP A 445 -12.89 3.91 -6.82
N VAL A 446 -13.81 4.84 -7.06
CA VAL A 446 -14.60 4.86 -8.31
C VAL A 446 -13.68 5.00 -9.53
N CYS A 447 -12.65 5.85 -9.45
CA CYS A 447 -11.65 5.99 -10.52
C CYS A 447 -10.91 4.67 -10.78
N TYR A 448 -10.50 3.98 -9.71
CA TYR A 448 -9.81 2.69 -9.82
C TYR A 448 -10.73 1.59 -10.37
N TYR A 449 -11.91 1.40 -9.79
CA TYR A 449 -12.86 0.37 -10.19
C TYR A 449 -13.42 0.58 -11.61
N LEU A 450 -13.68 1.82 -12.03
CA LEU A 450 -14.04 2.10 -13.43
C LEU A 450 -12.91 1.71 -14.40
N SER A 451 -11.65 1.89 -13.99
CA SER A 451 -10.49 1.49 -14.79
C SER A 451 -10.37 -0.03 -14.88
N VAL A 452 -10.53 -0.74 -13.76
CA VAL A 452 -10.53 -2.22 -13.72
C VAL A 452 -11.69 -2.79 -14.55
N LEU A 453 -12.90 -2.23 -14.40
CA LEU A 453 -14.08 -2.60 -15.19
C LEU A 453 -13.80 -2.52 -16.69
N LYS A 454 -13.28 -1.37 -17.16
CA LYS A 454 -12.97 -1.17 -18.59
C LYS A 454 -11.94 -2.18 -19.10
N TYR A 455 -10.92 -2.47 -18.30
CA TYR A 455 -9.88 -3.44 -18.63
C TYR A 455 -10.45 -4.87 -18.72
N ARG A 456 -11.15 -5.34 -17.69
CA ARG A 456 -11.74 -6.69 -17.66
C ARG A 456 -12.81 -6.88 -18.74
N MET A 457 -13.61 -5.84 -19.00
CA MET A 457 -14.59 -5.86 -20.09
C MET A 457 -13.91 -5.96 -21.47
N ALA A 458 -12.79 -5.26 -21.67
CA ALA A 458 -12.00 -5.35 -22.90
C ALA A 458 -11.38 -6.75 -23.09
N GLN A 459 -10.84 -7.35 -22.01
CA GLN A 459 -10.34 -8.72 -22.01
C GLN A 459 -11.44 -9.73 -22.36
N ALA A 460 -12.58 -9.67 -21.67
CA ALA A 460 -13.69 -10.60 -21.85
C ALA A 460 -14.32 -10.50 -23.25
N ARG A 461 -14.38 -9.31 -23.83
CA ARG A 461 -14.92 -9.07 -25.19
C ARG A 461 -13.87 -9.21 -26.29
N HIS A 462 -12.59 -9.41 -25.94
CA HIS A 462 -11.45 -9.40 -26.85
C HIS A 462 -11.37 -8.13 -27.72
N THR A 463 -11.76 -6.98 -27.16
CA THR A 463 -11.71 -5.66 -27.81
C THR A 463 -10.61 -4.80 -27.20
N GLY A 464 -10.26 -3.68 -27.84
CA GLY A 464 -9.43 -2.66 -27.20
C GLY A 464 -10.12 -1.99 -26.02
N MET A 465 -9.33 -1.44 -25.09
CA MET A 465 -9.80 -0.65 -23.96
C MET A 465 -10.46 0.66 -24.43
N GLN A 466 -11.67 0.92 -23.95
CA GLN A 466 -12.42 2.13 -24.29
C GLN A 466 -12.09 3.27 -23.31
N GLY A 467 -12.04 4.49 -23.82
CA GLY A 467 -11.87 5.69 -22.97
C GLY A 467 -10.49 5.78 -22.31
N LEU A 468 -9.44 5.31 -22.98
CA LEU A 468 -8.05 5.27 -22.49
C LEU A 468 -7.58 6.60 -21.86
N ALA A 469 -7.89 7.74 -22.48
CA ALA A 469 -7.49 9.05 -21.95
C ALA A 469 -8.09 9.33 -20.56
N ASN A 470 -9.36 9.01 -20.35
CA ASN A 470 -10.03 9.18 -19.05
C ASN A 470 -9.49 8.15 -18.05
N MET A 471 -9.30 6.90 -18.47
CA MET A 471 -8.71 5.85 -17.63
C MET A 471 -7.31 6.23 -17.13
N MET A 472 -6.45 6.80 -17.98
CA MET A 472 -5.13 7.26 -17.55
C MET A 472 -5.19 8.43 -16.56
N LEU A 473 -6.19 9.32 -16.69
CA LEU A 473 -6.42 10.41 -15.73
C LEU A 473 -6.95 9.88 -14.39
N ASP A 474 -7.89 8.95 -14.44
CA ASP A 474 -8.46 8.25 -13.28
C ASP A 474 -7.34 7.54 -12.50
N LEU A 475 -6.51 6.75 -13.18
CA LEU A 475 -5.39 6.03 -12.56
C LEU A 475 -4.32 6.97 -12.01
N ARG A 476 -4.08 8.13 -12.66
CA ARG A 476 -3.19 9.16 -12.12
C ARG A 476 -3.72 9.71 -10.79
N THR A 477 -5.02 9.97 -10.71
CA THR A 477 -5.68 10.40 -9.47
C THR A 477 -5.52 9.35 -8.36
N VAL A 478 -5.63 8.07 -8.71
CA VAL A 478 -5.45 6.95 -7.76
C VAL A 478 -4.02 6.90 -7.23
N VAL A 479 -2.99 6.98 -8.08
CA VAL A 479 -1.59 6.95 -7.62
C VAL A 479 -1.15 8.24 -6.92
N GLU A 480 -1.82 9.37 -7.16
CA GLU A 480 -1.60 10.60 -6.37
C GLU A 480 -2.20 10.46 -4.97
N TRP A 481 -3.33 9.76 -4.84
CA TRP A 481 -3.99 9.50 -3.55
C TRP A 481 -3.29 8.40 -2.73
N TYR A 482 -2.91 7.29 -3.37
CA TYR A 482 -2.16 6.19 -2.75
C TYR A 482 -0.90 5.87 -3.60
N PRO A 483 0.22 6.56 -3.38
CA PRO A 483 1.44 6.44 -4.19
C PRO A 483 2.12 5.09 -4.19
N GLU A 484 1.71 4.18 -3.30
CA GLU A 484 2.23 2.82 -3.24
C GLU A 484 1.34 1.82 -3.99
N PHE A 485 0.20 2.24 -4.57
CA PHE A 485 -0.75 1.29 -5.19
C PHE A 485 -0.19 0.58 -6.43
N ALA A 486 0.41 -0.60 -6.26
CA ALA A 486 1.10 -1.29 -7.34
C ALA A 486 0.15 -1.65 -8.50
N ALA A 487 -1.06 -2.13 -8.20
CA ALA A 487 -2.04 -2.50 -9.21
C ALA A 487 -2.53 -1.30 -10.04
N ALA A 488 -2.56 -0.08 -9.48
CA ALA A 488 -2.88 1.12 -10.24
C ALA A 488 -1.75 1.52 -11.20
N TYR A 489 -0.48 1.33 -10.81
CA TYR A 489 0.66 1.53 -11.71
C TYR A 489 0.69 0.51 -12.86
N ASP A 490 0.44 -0.77 -12.56
CA ASP A 490 0.33 -1.83 -13.56
C ASP A 490 -0.77 -1.51 -14.58
N LEU A 491 -1.98 -1.19 -14.10
CA LEU A 491 -3.08 -0.84 -14.98
C LEU A 491 -2.83 0.44 -15.79
N LEU A 492 -2.10 1.41 -15.23
CA LEU A 492 -1.64 2.60 -15.95
C LEU A 492 -0.61 2.25 -17.02
N ALA A 493 0.28 1.29 -16.75
CA ALA A 493 1.25 0.80 -17.73
C ALA A 493 0.55 0.12 -18.92
N LEU A 494 -0.44 -0.73 -18.65
CA LEU A 494 -1.26 -1.37 -19.67
C LEU A 494 -2.00 -0.33 -20.53
N ALA A 495 -2.65 0.65 -19.90
CA ALA A 495 -3.34 1.73 -20.62
C ALA A 495 -2.39 2.57 -21.50
N ARG A 496 -1.19 2.89 -20.99
CA ARG A 496 -0.15 3.61 -21.75
C ARG A 496 0.41 2.78 -22.90
N ASN A 497 0.58 1.47 -22.71
CA ASN A 497 1.06 0.57 -23.74
C ASN A 497 0.06 0.49 -24.90
N GLU A 498 -1.23 0.36 -24.59
CA GLU A 498 -2.30 0.36 -25.60
C GLU A 498 -2.44 1.74 -26.30
N GLY A 499 -2.25 2.84 -25.55
CA GLY A 499 -2.22 4.19 -26.09
C GLY A 499 -1.01 4.53 -26.99
N GLY A 500 -0.06 3.59 -27.17
CA GLY A 500 1.12 3.77 -28.01
C GLY A 500 2.30 4.48 -27.33
N GLY A 501 2.32 4.53 -26.00
CA GLY A 501 3.37 5.13 -25.17
C GLY A 501 4.24 4.11 -24.41
N PRO A 502 4.98 3.21 -25.07
CA PRO A 502 5.68 2.11 -24.40
C PRO A 502 6.78 2.56 -23.41
N ALA A 503 7.38 3.73 -23.62
CA ALA A 503 8.37 4.27 -22.68
C ALA A 503 7.75 4.64 -21.32
N ALA A 504 6.59 5.31 -21.35
CA ALA A 504 5.83 5.66 -20.16
C ALA A 504 5.19 4.42 -19.51
N ALA A 505 4.80 3.43 -20.33
CA ALA A 505 4.35 2.13 -19.85
C ALA A 505 5.45 1.40 -19.07
N MET A 506 6.66 1.26 -19.63
CA MET A 506 7.80 0.65 -18.93
C MET A 506 8.13 1.35 -17.61
N GLN A 507 7.97 2.66 -17.52
CA GLN A 507 8.22 3.39 -16.28
C GLN A 507 7.18 3.08 -15.20
N ALA A 508 5.88 3.06 -15.57
CA ALA A 508 4.82 2.69 -14.64
C ALA A 508 4.95 1.23 -14.19
N GLU A 509 5.25 0.33 -15.11
CA GLU A 509 5.41 -1.10 -14.81
C GLU A 509 6.60 -1.35 -13.87
N ARG A 510 7.72 -0.63 -14.06
CA ARG A 510 8.84 -0.68 -13.10
C ARG A 510 8.45 -0.21 -11.71
N ALA A 511 7.55 0.77 -11.60
CA ALA A 511 7.04 1.21 -10.30
C ALA A 511 6.23 0.09 -9.64
N ALA A 512 5.30 -0.54 -10.37
CA ALA A 512 4.53 -1.69 -9.89
C ALA A 512 5.44 -2.83 -9.40
N MET A 513 6.43 -3.25 -10.22
CA MET A 513 7.41 -4.28 -9.86
C MET A 513 8.28 -3.89 -8.66
N SER A 514 8.57 -2.60 -8.45
CA SER A 514 9.36 -2.14 -7.29
C SER A 514 8.55 -2.13 -5.99
N LEU A 515 7.23 -1.97 -6.10
CA LEU A 515 6.29 -1.92 -4.99
C LEU A 515 5.84 -3.33 -4.56
N SER A 516 5.70 -4.24 -5.52
CA SER A 516 5.38 -5.66 -5.29
C SER A 516 6.32 -6.56 -6.10
N PRO A 517 7.53 -6.87 -5.59
CA PRO A 517 8.58 -7.58 -6.35
C PRO A 517 8.31 -9.07 -6.57
N ARG A 518 7.32 -9.64 -5.87
CA ARG A 518 6.93 -11.05 -6.01
C ARG A 518 5.72 -11.27 -6.92
N ASP A 519 5.04 -10.21 -7.38
CA ASP A 519 3.92 -10.36 -8.31
C ASP A 519 4.41 -10.63 -9.74
N GLU A 520 4.29 -11.88 -10.17
CA GLU A 520 4.74 -12.33 -11.48
C GLU A 520 3.91 -11.78 -12.64
N ARG A 521 2.68 -11.30 -12.39
CA ARG A 521 1.84 -10.67 -13.42
C ARG A 521 2.51 -9.41 -13.96
N TYR A 522 3.17 -8.64 -13.10
CA TYR A 522 3.90 -7.43 -13.51
C TYR A 522 5.13 -7.77 -14.37
N VAL A 523 5.79 -8.89 -14.07
CA VAL A 523 6.89 -9.41 -14.92
C VAL A 523 6.35 -9.77 -16.32
N TYR A 524 5.17 -10.39 -16.38
CA TYR A 524 4.51 -10.73 -17.63
C TYR A 524 4.09 -9.49 -18.44
N HIS A 525 3.46 -8.50 -17.81
CA HIS A 525 3.09 -7.24 -18.46
C HIS A 525 4.32 -6.46 -18.94
N MET A 526 5.40 -6.42 -18.16
CA MET A 526 6.69 -5.88 -18.62
C MET A 526 7.19 -6.57 -19.89
N ALA A 527 7.08 -7.89 -19.98
CA ALA A 527 7.45 -8.63 -21.20
C ALA A 527 6.57 -8.23 -22.40
N GLN A 528 5.26 -8.02 -22.20
CA GLN A 528 4.36 -7.52 -23.23
C GLN A 528 4.71 -6.09 -23.69
N ILE A 529 5.11 -5.22 -22.78
CA ILE A 529 5.58 -3.86 -23.10
C ILE A 529 6.90 -3.91 -23.89
N TYR A 530 7.81 -4.83 -23.56
CA TYR A 530 9.03 -5.07 -24.34
C TYR A 530 8.72 -5.56 -25.76
N ILE A 531 7.75 -6.46 -25.92
CA ILE A 531 7.26 -6.91 -27.24
C ILE A 531 6.75 -5.71 -28.06
N ALA A 532 5.86 -4.88 -27.48
CA ALA A 532 5.34 -3.68 -28.13
C ALA A 532 6.46 -2.70 -28.52
N SER A 533 7.54 -2.66 -27.73
CA SER A 533 8.75 -1.85 -27.98
C SER A 533 9.75 -2.50 -28.94
N LYS A 534 9.45 -3.68 -29.51
CA LYS A 534 10.36 -4.49 -30.34
C LYS A 534 11.67 -4.88 -29.64
N ARG A 535 11.65 -4.97 -28.29
CA ARG A 535 12.76 -5.42 -27.45
C ARG A 535 12.66 -6.92 -27.19
N TRP A 536 12.78 -7.70 -28.26
CA TRP A 536 12.51 -9.15 -28.26
C TRP A 536 13.35 -9.93 -27.24
N GLU A 537 14.67 -9.68 -27.18
CA GLU A 537 15.57 -10.40 -26.27
C GLU A 537 15.22 -10.17 -24.79
N SER A 538 14.83 -8.95 -24.43
CA SER A 538 14.40 -8.62 -23.07
C SER A 538 13.07 -9.29 -22.72
N ALA A 539 12.13 -9.34 -23.67
CA ALA A 539 10.86 -10.04 -23.47
C ALA A 539 11.07 -11.55 -23.31
N GLU A 540 11.86 -12.17 -24.20
CA GLU A 540 12.18 -13.61 -24.15
C GLU A 540 12.82 -13.98 -22.81
N THR A 541 13.75 -13.15 -22.31
CA THR A 541 14.39 -13.35 -21.00
C THR A 541 13.36 -13.41 -19.85
N LEU A 542 12.40 -12.47 -19.83
CA LEU A 542 11.37 -12.45 -18.79
C LEU A 542 10.39 -13.63 -18.92
N LEU A 543 9.97 -13.97 -20.15
CA LEU A 543 9.04 -15.07 -20.38
C LEU A 543 9.67 -16.44 -20.08
N GLU A 544 10.95 -16.64 -20.40
CA GLU A 544 11.66 -17.88 -20.04
C GLU A 544 11.79 -18.03 -18.51
N ARG A 545 12.01 -16.93 -17.78
CA ARG A 545 11.94 -16.95 -16.31
C ARG A 545 10.55 -17.36 -15.81
N LEU A 546 9.49 -16.86 -16.41
CA LEU A 546 8.12 -17.23 -16.02
C LEU A 546 7.77 -18.68 -16.36
N ARG A 547 8.47 -19.33 -17.29
CA ARG A 547 8.27 -20.78 -17.57
C ARG A 547 8.72 -21.68 -16.43
N SER A 548 9.59 -21.21 -15.53
CA SER A 548 10.01 -21.90 -14.32
C SER A 548 9.24 -21.47 -13.08
N SER A 549 8.18 -20.67 -13.23
CA SER A 549 7.32 -20.24 -12.12
C SER A 549 6.63 -21.43 -11.44
N ALA A 550 6.34 -21.27 -10.15
CA ALA A 550 5.46 -22.17 -9.41
C ALA A 550 3.98 -21.98 -9.77
N ASN A 551 3.59 -20.82 -10.33
CA ASN A 551 2.23 -20.50 -10.75
C ASN A 551 1.91 -21.13 -12.13
N PRO A 552 1.00 -22.11 -12.22
CA PRO A 552 0.67 -22.78 -13.48
C PRO A 552 0.07 -21.83 -14.54
N GLU A 553 -0.66 -20.80 -14.12
CA GLU A 553 -1.25 -19.81 -15.02
C GLU A 553 -0.14 -18.99 -15.71
N MET A 554 0.84 -18.50 -14.95
CA MET A 554 1.98 -17.76 -15.49
C MET A 554 2.83 -18.61 -16.43
N VAL A 555 3.02 -19.89 -16.09
CA VAL A 555 3.70 -20.85 -16.97
C VAL A 555 2.93 -21.01 -18.29
N SER A 556 1.60 -21.08 -18.25
CA SER A 556 0.76 -21.21 -19.45
C SER A 556 0.86 -19.95 -20.33
N LEU A 557 0.62 -18.77 -19.74
CA LEU A 557 0.70 -17.49 -20.45
C LEU A 557 2.08 -17.27 -21.06
N ALA A 558 3.15 -17.56 -20.32
CA ALA A 558 4.52 -17.39 -20.81
C ALA A 558 4.82 -18.28 -22.02
N ARG A 559 4.39 -19.55 -21.99
CA ARG A 559 4.56 -20.49 -23.12
C ARG A 559 3.80 -20.03 -24.36
N GLU A 560 2.56 -19.58 -24.19
CA GLU A 560 1.74 -19.07 -25.29
C GLU A 560 2.41 -17.86 -25.94
N ARG A 561 2.81 -16.86 -25.15
CA ARG A 561 3.46 -15.64 -25.69
C ARG A 561 4.81 -15.91 -26.35
N LEU A 562 5.61 -16.85 -25.84
CA LEU A 562 6.86 -17.27 -26.49
C LEU A 562 6.64 -17.95 -27.85
N SER A 563 5.48 -18.60 -28.05
CA SER A 563 5.12 -19.15 -29.37
C SER A 563 4.75 -18.03 -30.35
N GLU A 564 4.08 -16.98 -29.87
CA GLU A 564 3.60 -15.85 -30.67
C GLU A 564 4.71 -14.90 -31.09
N ILE A 565 5.63 -14.59 -30.18
CA ILE A 565 6.71 -13.61 -30.39
C ILE A 565 7.58 -13.96 -31.61
N GLY A 566 7.78 -15.26 -31.89
CA GLY A 566 8.53 -15.73 -33.05
C GLY A 566 7.83 -15.40 -34.38
N ASN A 567 6.49 -15.48 -34.40
CA ASN A 567 5.69 -15.12 -35.56
C ASN A 567 5.62 -13.61 -35.75
N GLU A 568 5.42 -12.86 -34.66
CA GLU A 568 5.41 -11.39 -34.69
C GLU A 568 6.73 -10.81 -35.15
N ARG A 569 7.85 -11.36 -34.66
CA ARG A 569 9.21 -10.97 -35.09
C ARG A 569 9.44 -11.23 -36.57
N LYS A 570 8.91 -12.35 -37.09
CA LYS A 570 9.16 -12.80 -38.48
C LYS A 570 8.24 -12.13 -39.50
N TYR A 571 6.98 -11.88 -39.14
CA TYR A 571 5.95 -11.44 -40.08
C TYR A 571 5.38 -10.05 -39.77
N GLY A 572 5.78 -9.43 -38.65
CA GLY A 572 5.31 -8.11 -38.24
C GLY A 572 3.81 -8.04 -37.90
N MET A 573 3.17 -9.20 -37.73
CA MET A 573 1.74 -9.33 -37.42
C MET A 573 1.56 -10.29 -36.25
N ALA A 574 0.76 -9.88 -35.25
CA ALA A 574 0.19 -10.79 -34.27
C ALA A 574 -0.78 -11.75 -34.99
N VAL A 575 -0.76 -13.03 -34.62
CA VAL A 575 -1.69 -14.02 -35.18
C VAL A 575 -3.10 -13.68 -34.68
N PRO A 576 -4.13 -13.61 -35.54
CA PRO A 576 -5.49 -13.30 -35.09
C PRO A 576 -6.02 -14.50 -34.28
N GLY A 577 -5.98 -14.38 -32.96
CA GLY A 577 -6.39 -15.42 -32.02
C GLY A 577 -5.99 -15.17 -30.57
N SER A 578 -5.02 -14.30 -30.32
CA SER A 578 -4.54 -14.01 -28.96
C SER A 578 -4.37 -12.50 -28.74
N ALA A 579 -5.05 -12.02 -27.70
CA ALA A 579 -5.09 -10.64 -27.21
C ALA A 579 -5.44 -9.57 -28.25
N GLY A 580 -6.69 -9.08 -28.17
CA GLY A 580 -7.17 -7.75 -28.62
C GLY A 580 -6.58 -7.24 -29.93
N THR A 581 -7.40 -7.20 -30.98
CA THR A 581 -7.06 -6.54 -32.25
C THR A 581 -6.41 -5.18 -31.96
N GLN A 582 -5.07 -5.10 -32.11
CA GLN A 582 -4.34 -3.84 -32.13
C GLN A 582 -4.79 -3.11 -33.40
N THR A 583 -5.95 -2.47 -33.29
CA THR A 583 -6.22 -1.31 -34.11
C THR A 583 -5.09 -0.36 -33.74
N GLN A 584 -4.15 -0.12 -34.65
CA GLN A 584 -3.17 0.95 -34.52
C GLN A 584 -3.96 2.27 -34.41
N LEU A 585 -4.42 2.57 -33.20
CA LEU A 585 -4.80 3.91 -32.84
C LEU A 585 -3.50 4.69 -32.92
N THR A 586 -3.51 5.74 -33.73
CA THR A 586 -2.40 6.67 -33.78
C THR A 586 -2.11 7.12 -32.35
N PRO A 587 -0.84 7.18 -31.91
CA PRO A 587 -0.51 7.61 -30.55
C PRO A 587 -1.20 8.93 -30.26
N GLN A 588 -2.27 8.90 -29.47
CA GLN A 588 -2.93 10.11 -29.05
C GLN A 588 -2.11 10.65 -27.91
N LYS A 589 -1.28 11.66 -28.20
CA LYS A 589 -0.67 12.47 -27.15
C LYS A 589 -1.80 13.07 -26.33
N THR A 590 -1.96 12.61 -25.11
CA THR A 590 -2.77 13.33 -24.14
C THR A 590 -2.10 14.67 -23.87
N PRO A 591 -2.86 15.71 -23.46
CA PRO A 591 -2.27 16.99 -23.03
C PRO A 591 -1.19 16.83 -21.93
N PHE A 592 -1.20 15.71 -21.21
CA PHE A 592 -0.29 15.39 -20.13
C PHE A 592 0.96 14.61 -20.57
N ASP A 593 0.93 13.88 -21.69
CA ASP A 593 2.14 13.27 -22.27
C ASP A 593 3.14 14.36 -22.68
N VAL A 594 2.65 15.53 -23.10
CA VAL A 594 3.48 16.71 -23.38
C VAL A 594 4.11 17.26 -22.08
N LEU A 595 3.35 17.27 -20.98
CA LEU A 595 3.82 17.75 -19.68
C LEU A 595 4.81 16.79 -19.01
N ASP A 596 4.59 15.47 -19.14
CA ASP A 596 5.48 14.43 -18.64
C ASP A 596 6.77 14.37 -19.47
N GLU A 597 6.68 14.54 -20.81
CA GLU A 597 7.85 14.74 -21.69
C GLU A 597 8.63 16.01 -21.30
N ASP A 598 7.93 17.11 -20.98
CA ASP A 598 8.56 18.37 -20.53
C ASP A 598 9.15 18.27 -19.11
N ALA A 599 8.54 17.49 -18.22
CA ALA A 599 9.09 17.20 -16.89
C ALA A 599 10.34 16.32 -16.99
N ALA A 600 10.32 15.29 -17.85
CA ALA A 600 11.47 14.44 -18.13
C ALA A 600 12.60 15.23 -18.82
N ARG A 601 12.28 16.16 -19.73
CA ARG A 601 13.25 17.10 -20.33
C ARG A 601 13.84 18.04 -19.29
N ARG A 602 13.05 18.58 -18.36
CA ARG A 602 13.54 19.42 -17.26
C ARG A 602 14.45 18.64 -16.31
N ALA A 603 14.08 17.42 -15.92
CA ALA A 603 14.91 16.56 -15.08
C ALA A 603 16.23 16.13 -15.79
N ALA A 604 16.17 15.87 -17.10
CA ALA A 604 17.36 15.60 -17.91
C ALA A 604 18.25 16.85 -18.07
N GLN A 605 17.65 18.04 -18.19
CA GLN A 605 18.37 19.32 -18.20
C GLN A 605 18.98 19.65 -16.83
N GLU A 606 18.34 19.31 -15.72
CA GLU A 606 18.91 19.46 -14.37
C GLU A 606 20.09 18.51 -14.14
N LYS A 607 19.99 17.25 -14.61
CA LYS A 607 21.12 16.30 -14.58
C LYS A 607 22.26 16.70 -15.53
N ALA A 608 21.94 17.30 -16.68
CA ALA A 608 22.94 17.85 -17.60
C ALA A 608 23.59 19.14 -17.05
N ALA A 609 22.83 19.98 -16.35
CA ALA A 609 23.33 21.19 -15.69
C ALA A 609 24.25 20.89 -14.50
N GLN A 610 24.07 19.74 -13.83
CA GLN A 610 24.97 19.27 -12.79
C GLN A 610 26.26 18.62 -13.32
N SER A 611 26.37 18.36 -14.63
CA SER A 611 27.53 17.69 -15.24
C SER A 611 28.25 18.49 -16.33
N GLY A 612 27.84 19.75 -16.61
CA GLY A 612 28.44 20.55 -17.68
C GLY A 612 28.70 22.02 -17.33
N GLY A 613 29.98 22.36 -17.11
CA GLY A 613 30.52 23.71 -17.41
C GLY A 613 31.14 24.46 -16.24
N ALA A 614 32.48 24.60 -16.27
CA ALA A 614 33.22 25.49 -15.37
C ALA A 614 32.78 26.96 -15.56
N GLY A 615 32.10 27.53 -14.55
CA GLY A 615 31.67 28.93 -14.55
C GLY A 615 32.84 29.91 -14.37
N ASP A 616 32.84 30.96 -15.19
CA ASP A 616 33.80 32.07 -15.15
C ASP A 616 33.81 32.80 -13.79
N ARG A 617 34.93 32.69 -13.05
CA ARG A 617 35.11 33.20 -11.68
C ARG A 617 35.56 34.67 -11.60
N ARG A 618 35.64 35.41 -12.71
CA ARG A 618 36.06 36.83 -12.68
C ARG A 618 35.08 37.70 -11.88
N PRO A 619 35.56 38.65 -11.04
CA PRO A 619 34.70 39.52 -10.25
C PRO A 619 33.93 40.50 -11.14
N THR A 620 32.65 40.69 -10.84
CA THR A 620 31.78 41.63 -11.54
C THR A 620 32.07 43.07 -11.10
N LYS A 621 32.21 43.98 -12.05
CA LYS A 621 32.33 45.43 -11.85
C LYS A 621 31.07 46.16 -12.32
N PHE A 622 30.81 47.29 -11.69
CA PHE A 622 29.67 48.15 -11.98
C PHE A 622 30.12 49.48 -12.61
N LEU A 623 29.38 49.97 -13.60
CA LEU A 623 29.63 51.24 -14.26
C LEU A 623 28.31 51.93 -14.63
N LYS A 624 28.21 53.24 -14.42
CA LYS A 624 27.15 54.08 -14.99
C LYS A 624 27.71 54.92 -16.12
N GLY A 625 27.01 54.95 -17.26
CA GLY A 625 27.47 55.67 -18.42
C GLY A 625 26.38 55.85 -19.46
N ARG A 626 26.78 56.27 -20.65
CA ARG A 626 25.89 56.46 -21.79
C ARG A 626 26.18 55.42 -22.86
N LEU A 627 25.17 54.63 -23.20
CA LEU A 627 25.20 53.68 -24.31
C LEU A 627 25.23 54.45 -25.62
N VAL A 628 26.33 54.31 -26.37
CA VAL A 628 26.57 55.06 -27.61
C VAL A 628 26.12 54.24 -28.82
N ALA A 629 26.40 52.94 -28.83
CA ALA A 629 26.06 52.07 -29.94
C ALA A 629 25.90 50.61 -29.49
N VAL A 630 25.08 49.86 -30.23
CA VAL A 630 24.90 48.42 -30.10
C VAL A 630 25.14 47.77 -31.46
N ASP A 631 26.10 46.86 -31.53
CA ASP A 631 26.40 46.06 -32.73
C ASP A 631 25.84 44.65 -32.54
N CYS A 632 24.86 44.29 -33.37
CA CYS A 632 24.23 42.96 -33.40
C CYS A 632 24.53 42.20 -34.71
N SER A 633 25.63 42.52 -35.39
CA SER A 633 26.01 41.89 -36.65
C SER A 633 26.12 40.36 -36.58
N THR A 634 26.34 39.80 -35.38
CA THR A 634 26.43 38.36 -35.13
C THR A 634 25.35 37.88 -34.16
N ALA A 635 24.06 38.00 -34.53
CA ALA A 635 22.97 37.52 -33.67
C ALA A 635 23.09 36.01 -33.35
N PRO A 636 22.81 35.57 -32.10
CA PRO A 636 22.24 36.33 -30.99
C PRO A 636 23.28 37.05 -30.10
N ALA A 637 24.55 37.11 -30.49
CA ALA A 637 25.56 37.89 -29.77
C ALA A 637 25.48 39.38 -30.13
N ALA A 638 25.87 40.23 -29.18
CA ALA A 638 25.94 41.68 -29.38
C ALA A 638 27.13 42.31 -28.66
N ILE A 639 27.59 43.46 -29.16
CA ILE A 639 28.63 44.28 -28.53
C ILE A 639 28.06 45.67 -28.25
N LEU A 640 28.03 46.06 -26.98
CA LEU A 640 27.58 47.37 -26.53
C LEU A 640 28.78 48.28 -26.31
N THR A 641 28.73 49.50 -26.82
CA THR A 641 29.73 50.54 -26.53
C THR A 641 29.15 51.54 -25.54
N VAL A 642 29.68 51.53 -24.31
CA VAL A 642 29.25 52.45 -23.24
C VAL A 642 30.37 53.44 -22.93
N THR A 643 30.03 54.72 -22.84
CA THR A 643 30.97 55.78 -22.47
C THR A 643 30.71 56.29 -21.06
N ALA A 644 31.75 56.36 -20.23
CA ALA A 644 31.68 56.87 -18.87
C ALA A 644 33.02 57.53 -18.51
N GLU A 645 32.97 58.71 -17.89
CA GLU A 645 34.16 59.43 -17.39
C GLU A 645 35.30 59.61 -18.42
N GLY A 646 34.95 59.77 -19.69
CA GLY A 646 35.90 59.97 -20.79
C GLY A 646 36.47 58.68 -21.41
N ILE A 647 36.05 57.50 -20.95
CA ILE A 647 36.49 56.19 -21.45
C ILE A 647 35.34 55.50 -22.20
N ALA A 648 35.64 54.89 -23.35
CA ALA A 648 34.71 54.06 -24.11
C ALA A 648 34.99 52.57 -23.87
N LEU A 649 33.98 51.84 -23.37
CA LEU A 649 34.07 50.43 -23.00
C LEU A 649 33.23 49.58 -23.97
N LYS A 650 33.83 48.52 -24.53
CA LYS A 650 33.13 47.54 -25.38
C LYS A 650 32.74 46.29 -24.58
N LEU A 651 31.45 46.04 -24.44
CA LEU A 651 30.90 44.97 -23.64
C LEU A 651 30.22 43.91 -24.50
N ARG A 652 30.71 42.68 -24.44
CA ARG A 652 30.19 41.55 -25.22
C ARG A 652 29.07 40.85 -24.48
N VAL A 653 28.06 40.44 -25.23
CA VAL A 653 26.96 39.59 -24.79
C VAL A 653 26.91 38.39 -25.72
N ALA A 654 27.02 37.18 -25.18
CA ALA A 654 27.01 35.95 -25.98
C ALA A 654 25.62 35.64 -26.55
N ASP A 655 24.58 35.95 -25.78
CA ASP A 655 23.18 35.87 -26.20
C ASP A 655 22.38 37.00 -25.53
N TYR A 656 22.00 38.02 -26.29
CA TYR A 656 21.25 39.16 -25.74
C TYR A 656 19.79 38.82 -25.41
N LYS A 657 19.26 37.66 -25.83
CA LYS A 657 17.91 37.21 -25.46
C LYS A 657 17.84 36.67 -24.04
N SER A 658 18.96 36.19 -23.49
CA SER A 658 19.09 35.70 -22.12
C SER A 658 19.75 36.71 -21.18
N LEU A 659 20.07 37.92 -21.66
CA LEU A 659 20.64 39.00 -20.86
C LEU A 659 19.62 39.54 -19.87
N LEU A 660 20.02 39.65 -18.59
CA LEU A 660 19.22 40.31 -17.56
C LEU A 660 19.09 41.81 -17.87
N LEU A 661 17.88 42.22 -18.24
CA LEU A 661 17.51 43.59 -18.56
C LEU A 661 16.61 44.17 -17.48
N ILE A 662 16.90 45.41 -17.10
CA ILE A 662 16.13 46.15 -16.09
C ILE A 662 15.74 47.50 -16.70
N GLY A 663 14.45 47.85 -16.62
CA GLY A 663 13.93 49.11 -17.20
C GLY A 663 13.56 49.04 -18.69
N ALA A 664 13.62 47.87 -19.33
CA ALA A 664 13.10 47.63 -20.67
C ALA A 664 12.65 46.16 -20.83
N ASP A 665 11.52 45.94 -21.51
CA ASP A 665 10.95 44.60 -21.70
C ASP A 665 11.73 43.72 -22.69
N GLN A 666 12.46 44.33 -23.62
CA GLN A 666 13.27 43.63 -24.63
C GLN A 666 14.55 44.39 -24.98
N PHE A 667 15.61 43.64 -25.32
CA PHE A 667 16.85 44.19 -25.85
C PHE A 667 16.62 44.78 -27.25
N SER A 668 17.18 45.95 -27.55
CA SER A 668 17.12 46.52 -28.90
C SER A 668 18.50 46.88 -29.45
N CYS A 669 18.81 46.34 -30.63
CA CYS A 669 19.99 46.69 -31.41
C CYS A 669 19.94 48.13 -31.97
N ALA A 670 18.79 48.80 -31.90
CA ALA A 670 18.63 50.20 -32.31
C ALA A 670 18.94 51.20 -31.19
N TRP A 671 19.30 50.74 -29.99
CA TRP A 671 19.59 51.64 -28.88
C TRP A 671 20.87 52.43 -29.09
N GLN A 672 20.72 53.75 -28.98
CA GLN A 672 21.81 54.72 -29.03
C GLN A 672 21.46 55.90 -28.12
N ASN A 673 22.49 56.53 -27.56
CA ASN A 673 22.39 57.72 -26.72
C ASN A 673 21.48 57.57 -25.48
N ARG A 674 21.51 56.41 -24.78
CA ARG A 674 20.72 56.18 -23.56
C ARG A 674 21.60 56.13 -22.31
N GLU A 675 21.08 56.59 -21.17
CA GLU A 675 21.76 56.40 -19.88
C GLU A 675 21.56 54.96 -19.42
N VAL A 676 22.66 54.32 -19.01
CA VAL A 676 22.68 52.92 -18.64
C VAL A 676 23.53 52.69 -17.39
N SER A 677 23.12 51.69 -16.60
CA SER A 677 23.95 51.11 -15.55
C SER A 677 24.26 49.67 -15.93
N VAL A 678 25.54 49.29 -15.95
CA VAL A 678 25.99 47.96 -16.40
C VAL A 678 26.78 47.24 -15.33
N ASN A 679 26.50 45.95 -15.17
CA ASN A 679 27.35 45.01 -14.46
C ASN A 679 28.11 44.18 -15.50
N TYR A 680 29.44 44.10 -15.40
CA TYR A 680 30.26 43.39 -16.38
C TYR A 680 31.48 42.75 -15.75
N LYS A 681 32.01 41.70 -16.37
CA LYS A 681 33.29 41.06 -16.02
C LYS A 681 34.40 41.59 -16.92
N PRO A 682 35.48 42.18 -16.38
CA PRO A 682 36.54 42.76 -17.20
C PRO A 682 37.25 41.71 -18.07
N GLY A 683 37.46 42.01 -19.35
CA GLY A 683 38.32 41.26 -20.27
C GLY A 683 39.70 41.90 -20.45
N GLY A 684 39.77 43.22 -20.25
CA GLY A 684 40.96 44.06 -20.40
C GLY A 684 40.70 45.49 -19.91
N LEU A 685 41.49 46.48 -20.37
CA LEU A 685 41.39 47.88 -19.91
C LEU A 685 40.17 48.62 -20.49
N ALA A 686 39.67 48.22 -21.65
CA ALA A 686 38.57 48.89 -22.36
C ALA A 686 37.50 47.91 -22.90
N ASP A 687 37.48 46.67 -22.40
CA ASP A 687 36.51 45.66 -22.80
C ASP A 687 36.13 44.68 -21.68
N GLY A 688 35.02 43.96 -21.88
CA GLY A 688 34.54 42.96 -20.95
C GLY A 688 33.28 42.25 -21.42
N ASP A 689 32.78 41.36 -20.57
CA ASP A 689 31.60 40.55 -20.84
C ASP A 689 30.44 41.03 -19.94
N LEU A 690 29.33 41.40 -20.56
CA LEU A 690 28.19 42.02 -19.88
C LEU A 690 27.40 40.96 -19.09
N VAL A 691 27.07 41.27 -17.84
CA VAL A 691 26.31 40.41 -16.94
C VAL A 691 24.87 40.89 -16.82
N SER A 692 24.64 42.19 -16.68
CA SER A 692 23.30 42.79 -16.67
C SER A 692 23.32 44.22 -17.17
N LEU A 693 22.19 44.69 -17.71
CA LEU A 693 22.02 46.03 -18.23
C LEU A 693 20.72 46.66 -17.69
N GLU A 694 20.85 47.78 -17.00
CA GLU A 694 19.74 48.65 -16.62
C GLU A 694 19.70 49.83 -17.58
N VAL A 695 18.58 50.03 -18.26
CA VAL A 695 18.36 51.16 -19.18
C VAL A 695 17.42 52.16 -18.50
N ARG A 696 17.81 53.44 -18.50
CA ARG A 696 16.99 54.53 -17.95
C ARG A 696 16.34 55.38 -19.03
#